data_AF-A0A950V7U0-F1
#
_entry.id   AF-A0A950V7U0-F1
#
_cell.length_a   1.000
_cell.length_b   1.000
_cell.length_c   1.000
_cell.angle_alpha   90.00
_cell.angle_beta   90.00
_cell.angle_gamma   90.00
#
_symmetry.space_group_name_H-M   'P 1'
#
loop_
_entity.id
_entity.type
_entity.pdbx_description
1 polymer ?
#
loop_
_entity_poly.entity_id
_entity_poly.type
_entity_poly.pdbx_seq_one_letter_code
_entity_poly.pdbx_strand_id
1 'polypeptide(L)'
;MAAIREFFGSSQLSQFMDQTNPLSEITHKRSLSALGPGGLSRERAGFEVRDVHPTHYGRICPIETPEGPNIGLISSLSCFARINEYGFIESPYRRVRDGALVDEVKILNPGDTHFKVNQVVPRQELEKATAVPGKQPPEFEAHSDYLSAWEEDKYIIAQANVSIDQNGRIMDDLVNARQAGNFVLKHRDEIEYMDVSPKQLVSVAASLIPFLENDDANRALMGSNMQRQAVPLLRAEAPYVGTGMERVTARDSGAVVICKRSGVVDSVDSERIIVRVEGGAHEGQMSREVGADIYQLTKFKRSNQNTCISQKPIVHQGQKVKKGDVLADGPCTEAGELALGRNVLVAFMPWRGYNFEDAIVVSEKLVKDDYYTSIHIEEFEIEARDTKLGPEEITRDIPNIAESFLRNLDESGIIRIGATVKPGDILVGKVTPKGETQLTPEEKLLRAIFGEKAGDVKDASLYCPPGIEGTIVDCKVFSRKGAELDERSKQILELQEQRLHRNLEDEKRILSDERAKRLESLLHGKELTADLHDEKTNKKLLSKDAPLTRDVLDKLRARDLKRMRLSSKDPRINEQIDEIEEMTSRQIAVLEKITEEKVAKLRKGDELPPGVIKLVKCYIAMKRKLSVGDKMAGRHGNKGVIARIVPEEDMPYLPDGTPVEIVLNPLGVPSRMNVGQILETHLGWAAAKLGLHFATPVFDGAAEKDIKGQLNKAGLPSSGKIQLYDGMTGQAFEQPVTVGYIYMLKLSHLVDDKIHARSIGPYSLITQQPLGGKAQFGGQRFGEMEVWALEAYGAAYILQELLTAKSDDVYGRAKIYEAIVKGEAAAEPGVPESFNVLIRELQSLCLDVELMKKPRELMDLAHAAD
;
A
#
# COMPACT_ATOMS: atom_id res chain seq x y z
N MET A 1 25.30 -6.53 -17.99
CA MET A 1 23.99 -5.87 -17.86
C MET A 1 22.81 -6.77 -18.27
N ALA A 2 22.91 -7.57 -19.34
CA ALA A 2 21.81 -8.46 -19.76
C ALA A 2 21.35 -9.43 -18.67
N ALA A 3 22.27 -10.19 -18.06
CA ALA A 3 21.94 -11.11 -16.96
C ALA A 3 21.30 -10.43 -15.73
N ILE A 4 21.70 -9.20 -15.42
CA ILE A 4 21.09 -8.42 -14.33
C ILE A 4 19.66 -8.02 -14.70
N ARG A 5 19.44 -7.55 -15.93
CA ARG A 5 18.09 -7.20 -16.43
C ARG A 5 17.19 -8.42 -16.48
N GLU A 6 17.73 -9.56 -16.89
CA GLU A 6 17.01 -10.84 -16.89
C GLU A 6 16.64 -11.25 -15.46
N PHE A 7 17.58 -11.20 -14.52
CA PHE A 7 17.29 -11.49 -13.11
C PHE A 7 16.17 -10.59 -12.56
N PHE A 8 16.25 -9.27 -12.74
CA PHE A 8 15.20 -8.37 -12.23
C PHE A 8 13.90 -8.41 -13.04
N GLY A 9 13.93 -8.83 -14.31
CA GLY A 9 12.77 -8.82 -15.20
C GLY A 9 11.98 -10.14 -15.24
N SER A 10 12.64 -11.29 -15.09
CA SER A 10 12.02 -12.61 -15.28
C SER A 10 12.17 -13.57 -14.09
N SER A 11 12.99 -13.23 -13.07
CA SER A 11 13.13 -14.09 -11.90
C SER A 11 11.82 -14.19 -11.11
N GLN A 12 11.50 -15.39 -10.64
CA GLN A 12 10.36 -15.64 -9.75
C GLN A 12 10.45 -14.89 -8.41
N LEU A 13 11.67 -14.52 -8.00
CA LEU A 13 11.90 -13.76 -6.76
C LEU A 13 11.78 -12.24 -6.99
N SER A 14 11.88 -11.76 -8.24
CA SER A 14 11.70 -10.36 -8.59
C SER A 14 10.23 -10.12 -8.93
N GLN A 15 9.42 -9.88 -7.90
CA GLN A 15 7.97 -9.71 -8.02
C GLN A 15 7.57 -8.24 -7.93
N PHE A 16 6.40 -7.92 -8.49
CA PHE A 16 5.78 -6.61 -8.25
C PHE A 16 5.48 -6.46 -6.77
N MET A 17 5.97 -5.38 -6.18
CA MET A 17 5.72 -5.07 -4.78
C MET A 17 4.22 -4.97 -4.52
N ASP A 18 3.77 -5.57 -3.42
CA ASP A 18 2.37 -5.46 -2.99
C ASP A 18 2.23 -4.16 -2.21
N GLN A 19 1.53 -3.21 -2.82
CA GLN A 19 1.33 -1.84 -2.36
C GLN A 19 -0.15 -1.57 -2.11
N THR A 20 -0.91 -2.60 -1.75
CA THR A 20 -2.31 -2.43 -1.34
C THR A 20 -2.39 -1.45 -0.16
N ASN A 21 -1.54 -1.66 0.86
CA ASN A 21 -1.40 -0.79 2.03
C ASN A 21 0.05 -0.89 2.61
N PRO A 22 0.44 -0.02 3.57
CA PRO A 22 1.80 0.00 4.12
C PRO A 22 2.23 -1.31 4.80
N LEU A 23 1.29 -2.03 5.43
CA LEU A 23 1.58 -3.32 6.06
C LEU A 23 1.94 -4.38 5.00
N SER A 24 1.20 -4.43 3.90
CA SER A 24 1.49 -5.37 2.81
C SER A 24 2.89 -5.14 2.22
N GLU A 25 3.30 -3.88 2.08
CA GLU A 25 4.63 -3.52 1.59
C GLU A 25 5.74 -4.04 2.53
N ILE A 26 5.62 -3.82 3.85
CA ILE A 26 6.61 -4.29 4.82
C ILE A 26 6.65 -5.82 4.83
N THR A 27 5.50 -6.48 4.92
CA THR A 27 5.47 -7.95 4.97
C THR A 27 6.08 -8.55 3.70
N HIS A 28 5.76 -8.01 2.52
CA HIS A 28 6.33 -8.53 1.27
C HIS A 28 7.85 -8.39 1.25
N LYS A 29 8.40 -7.25 1.70
CA LYS A 29 9.86 -7.05 1.84
C LYS A 29 10.53 -8.00 2.84
N ARG A 30 9.78 -8.48 3.83
CA ARG A 30 10.25 -9.41 4.88
C ARG A 30 9.86 -10.87 4.62
N SER A 31 9.36 -11.18 3.43
CA SER A 31 8.94 -12.53 3.06
C SER A 31 10.14 -13.42 2.70
N LEU A 32 10.07 -14.68 3.11
CA LEU A 32 11.01 -15.74 2.82
C LEU A 32 10.34 -16.74 1.87
N SER A 33 11.05 -17.14 0.81
CA SER A 33 10.54 -18.10 -0.17
C SER A 33 11.50 -19.29 -0.28
N ALA A 34 10.96 -20.49 -0.09
CA ALA A 34 11.64 -21.74 -0.44
C ALA A 34 11.57 -22.05 -1.95
N LEU A 35 10.75 -21.30 -2.69
CA LEU A 35 10.61 -21.38 -4.14
C LEU A 35 11.65 -20.50 -4.84
N GLY A 36 11.99 -20.83 -6.09
CA GLY A 36 12.87 -20.04 -6.94
C GLY A 36 14.10 -20.81 -7.43
N PRO A 37 15.04 -20.15 -8.13
CA PRO A 37 16.25 -20.79 -8.63
C PRO A 37 17.10 -21.31 -7.45
N GLY A 38 17.42 -22.61 -7.46
CA GLY A 38 18.13 -23.28 -6.35
C GLY A 38 17.25 -23.68 -5.17
N GLY A 39 15.95 -23.35 -5.20
CA GLY A 39 14.96 -23.77 -4.22
C GLY A 39 14.16 -25.00 -4.65
N LEU A 40 13.03 -25.21 -3.99
CA LEU A 40 12.09 -26.28 -4.27
C LEU A 40 11.03 -25.85 -5.30
N SER A 41 10.48 -26.81 -6.04
CA SER A 41 9.23 -26.61 -6.78
C SER A 41 8.03 -27.03 -5.93
N ARG A 42 6.86 -26.48 -6.22
CA ARG A 42 5.61 -26.78 -5.49
C ARG A 42 5.28 -28.27 -5.46
N GLU A 43 5.54 -28.96 -6.58
CA GLU A 43 5.27 -30.39 -6.77
C GLU A 43 6.27 -31.29 -6.06
N ARG A 44 7.53 -30.84 -5.93
CA ARG A 44 8.59 -31.60 -5.25
C ARG A 44 8.60 -31.36 -3.74
N ALA A 45 8.01 -30.27 -3.28
CA ALA A 45 7.97 -29.95 -1.86
C ALA A 45 6.99 -30.85 -1.09
N GLY A 46 7.55 -31.83 -0.38
CA GLY A 46 6.82 -32.72 0.52
C GLY A 46 6.32 -32.03 1.79
N PHE A 47 5.66 -32.82 2.64
CA PHE A 47 5.07 -32.34 3.90
C PHE A 47 6.11 -31.81 4.88
N GLU A 48 7.26 -32.48 5.01
CA GLU A 48 8.30 -32.16 6.00
C GLU A 48 8.83 -30.73 5.90
N VAL A 49 8.95 -30.19 4.68
CA VAL A 49 9.47 -28.82 4.46
C VAL A 49 8.39 -27.76 4.70
N ARG A 50 7.12 -28.14 4.66
CA ARG A 50 5.99 -27.24 4.86
C ARG A 50 5.59 -27.13 6.33
N ASP A 51 6.02 -28.08 7.15
CA ASP A 51 5.68 -28.14 8.57
C ASP A 51 6.45 -27.11 9.40
N VAL A 52 5.91 -26.78 10.57
CA VAL A 52 6.52 -25.80 11.49
C VAL A 52 7.56 -26.51 12.34
N HIS A 53 8.84 -26.17 12.12
CA HIS A 53 9.95 -26.70 12.89
C HIS A 53 10.19 -25.89 14.19
N PRO A 54 10.57 -26.51 15.33
CA PRO A 54 10.84 -25.80 16.58
C PRO A 54 11.88 -24.67 16.47
N THR A 55 12.87 -24.82 15.59
CA THR A 55 13.90 -23.78 15.35
C THR A 55 13.35 -22.52 14.70
N HIS A 56 12.12 -22.53 14.17
CA HIS A 56 11.46 -21.34 13.64
C HIS A 56 11.16 -20.30 14.73
N TYR A 57 11.11 -20.71 16.00
CA TYR A 57 10.84 -19.83 17.13
C TYR A 57 11.77 -18.60 17.13
N GLY A 58 11.19 -17.40 17.14
CA GLY A 58 11.93 -16.14 17.10
C GLY A 58 12.52 -15.76 15.73
N ARG A 59 12.48 -16.66 14.73
CA ARG A 59 13.14 -16.52 13.42
C ARG A 59 12.14 -16.37 12.29
N ILE A 60 11.22 -17.33 12.16
CA ILE A 60 10.20 -17.40 11.12
C ILE A 60 8.85 -17.48 11.80
N CYS A 61 7.91 -16.63 11.39
CA CYS A 61 6.58 -16.61 11.97
C CYS A 61 5.84 -17.92 11.64
N PRO A 62 5.32 -18.66 12.64
CA PRO A 62 4.60 -19.90 12.41
C PRO A 62 3.16 -19.68 11.91
N ILE A 63 2.63 -18.46 12.04
CA ILE A 63 1.23 -18.12 11.72
C ILE A 63 1.11 -17.54 10.30
N GLU A 64 2.05 -16.69 9.88
CA GLU A 64 1.93 -15.94 8.63
C GLU A 64 2.50 -16.73 7.44
N THR A 65 1.61 -17.43 6.73
CA THR A 65 1.90 -18.09 5.45
C THR A 65 0.68 -17.98 4.52
N PRO A 66 0.84 -17.96 3.19
CA PRO A 66 -0.29 -18.00 2.26
C PRO A 66 -1.08 -19.30 2.38
N GLU A 67 -2.41 -19.21 2.33
CA GLU A 67 -3.28 -20.37 2.21
C GLU A 67 -3.13 -21.02 0.81
N GLY A 68 -3.38 -22.33 0.72
CA GLY A 68 -3.39 -23.07 -0.54
C GLY A 68 -2.04 -23.70 -0.91
N PRO A 69 -1.67 -23.76 -2.20
CA PRO A 69 -0.55 -24.60 -2.66
C PRO A 69 0.83 -24.14 -2.16
N ASN A 70 0.94 -22.89 -1.68
CA ASN A 70 2.19 -22.30 -1.19
C ASN A 70 2.34 -22.36 0.33
N ILE A 71 1.42 -23.01 1.05
CA ILE A 71 1.50 -23.13 2.51
C ILE A 71 2.84 -23.73 2.94
N GLY A 72 3.49 -23.08 3.91
CA GLY A 72 4.81 -23.45 4.44
C GLY A 72 6.00 -23.18 3.52
N LEU A 73 5.77 -22.86 2.23
CA LEU A 73 6.84 -22.54 1.27
C LEU A 73 7.15 -21.05 1.19
N ILE A 74 6.18 -20.23 1.60
CA ILE A 74 6.35 -18.80 1.76
C ILE A 74 6.00 -18.47 3.21
N SER A 75 6.95 -17.86 3.91
CA SER A 75 6.80 -17.49 5.31
C SER A 75 7.29 -16.07 5.54
N SER A 76 7.06 -15.53 6.72
CA SER A 76 7.44 -14.16 7.09
C SER A 76 8.51 -14.18 8.17
N LEU A 77 9.49 -13.28 8.08
CA LEU A 77 10.45 -13.08 9.18
C LEU A 77 9.72 -12.61 10.45
N SER A 78 10.12 -13.16 11.58
CA SER A 78 9.63 -12.71 12.89
C SER A 78 10.09 -11.28 13.19
N CYS A 79 9.45 -10.63 14.18
CA CYS A 79 9.66 -9.20 14.46
C CYS A 79 11.13 -8.82 14.72
N PHE A 80 11.83 -9.59 15.55
CA PHE A 80 13.22 -9.29 15.96
C PHE A 80 14.28 -10.12 15.23
N ALA A 81 13.87 -10.98 14.29
CA ALA A 81 14.78 -11.84 13.55
C ALA A 81 15.75 -11.01 12.70
N ARG A 82 17.02 -11.44 12.65
CA ARG A 82 18.05 -10.87 11.79
C ARG A 82 18.76 -11.96 10.99
N ILE A 83 19.42 -11.58 9.91
CA ILE A 83 20.29 -12.47 9.13
C ILE A 83 21.74 -12.13 9.47
N ASN A 84 22.54 -13.14 9.81
CA ASN A 84 23.95 -12.96 10.14
C ASN A 84 24.86 -12.94 8.90
N GLU A 85 26.16 -12.75 9.12
CA GLU A 85 27.16 -12.66 8.04
C GLU A 85 27.24 -13.93 7.17
N TYR A 86 26.86 -15.09 7.71
CA TYR A 86 26.84 -16.37 7.01
C TYR A 86 25.52 -16.66 6.28
N GLY A 87 24.50 -15.81 6.47
CA GLY A 87 23.17 -15.99 5.89
C GLY A 87 22.20 -16.81 6.74
N PHE A 88 22.53 -17.15 7.99
CA PHE A 88 21.61 -17.81 8.91
C PHE A 88 20.73 -16.80 9.66
N ILE A 89 19.52 -17.22 10.00
CA ILE A 89 18.57 -16.40 10.75
C ILE A 89 18.84 -16.57 12.26
N GLU A 90 18.96 -15.45 12.96
CA GLU A 90 19.20 -15.36 14.40
C GLU A 90 18.05 -14.65 15.11
N SER A 91 17.83 -15.02 16.37
CA SER A 91 16.87 -14.38 17.28
C SER A 91 17.61 -13.83 18.50
N PRO A 92 17.21 -12.67 19.05
CA PRO A 92 17.84 -12.11 20.23
C PRO A 92 17.33 -12.77 21.52
N TYR A 93 18.21 -12.85 22.51
CA TYR A 93 17.94 -13.32 23.86
C TYR A 93 18.63 -12.43 24.89
N ARG A 94 18.07 -12.37 26.10
CA ARG A 94 18.68 -11.73 27.28
C ARG A 94 19.43 -12.78 28.08
N ARG A 95 20.60 -12.42 28.59
CA ARG A 95 21.45 -13.33 29.36
C ARG A 95 20.99 -13.39 30.81
N VAL A 96 20.99 -14.60 31.38
CA VAL A 96 20.68 -14.86 32.78
C VAL A 96 21.94 -15.39 33.46
N ARG A 97 22.27 -14.86 34.65
CA ARG A 97 23.38 -15.34 35.49
C ARG A 97 22.88 -15.51 36.91
N ASP A 98 23.10 -16.68 37.50
CA ASP A 98 22.71 -17.02 38.88
C ASP A 98 21.23 -16.67 39.18
N GLY A 99 20.32 -17.00 38.25
CA GLY A 99 18.89 -16.75 38.36
C GLY A 99 18.46 -15.28 38.21
N ALA A 100 19.38 -14.38 37.83
CA ALA A 100 19.12 -12.96 37.59
C ALA A 100 19.38 -12.56 36.13
N LEU A 101 18.47 -11.78 35.54
CA LEU A 101 18.64 -11.15 34.25
C LEU A 101 19.77 -10.11 34.30
N VAL A 102 20.68 -10.20 33.35
CA VAL A 102 21.75 -9.22 33.15
C VAL A 102 21.38 -8.36 31.96
N ASP A 103 20.91 -7.14 32.22
CA ASP A 103 20.72 -6.15 31.16
C ASP A 103 22.06 -5.60 30.72
N GLU A 104 22.50 -6.00 29.54
CA GLU A 104 23.73 -5.52 28.93
C GLU A 104 23.44 -4.35 27.97
N VAL A 105 24.34 -3.37 27.93
CA VAL A 105 24.27 -2.21 27.04
C VAL A 105 25.55 -2.08 26.25
N LYS A 106 25.43 -1.75 24.97
CA LYS A 106 26.54 -1.50 24.07
C LYS A 106 26.80 0.00 23.96
N ILE A 107 28.03 0.42 24.20
CA ILE A 107 28.39 1.84 24.25
C ILE A 107 28.65 2.35 22.83
N LEU A 108 27.85 3.32 22.39
CA LEU A 108 27.99 3.97 21.08
C LEU A 108 29.01 5.10 21.15
N ASN A 109 28.87 5.97 22.14
CA ASN A 109 29.79 7.06 22.39
C ASN A 109 30.14 7.10 23.89
N PRO A 110 31.41 6.94 24.28
CA PRO A 110 31.79 6.87 25.69
C PRO A 110 31.69 8.20 26.43
N GLY A 111 31.52 9.34 25.75
CA GLY A 111 31.51 10.66 26.40
C GLY A 111 32.78 10.86 27.25
N ASP A 112 32.61 11.29 28.50
CA ASP A 112 33.71 11.51 29.47
C ASP A 112 33.98 10.32 30.41
N THR A 113 33.48 9.13 30.06
CA THR A 113 33.61 7.89 30.86
C THR A 113 34.80 7.03 30.42
N HIS A 114 35.16 6.03 31.24
CA HIS A 114 36.31 5.14 30.99
C HIS A 114 36.07 4.08 29.91
N PHE A 115 34.84 4.02 29.38
CA PHE A 115 34.41 2.94 28.51
C PHE A 115 34.93 3.13 27.08
N LYS A 116 35.02 2.02 26.33
CA LYS A 116 35.39 2.04 24.91
C LYS A 116 34.15 2.00 24.01
N VAL A 117 34.26 2.59 22.82
CA VAL A 117 33.25 2.46 21.75
C VAL A 117 33.07 0.97 21.42
N ASN A 118 31.81 0.52 21.32
CA ASN A 118 31.36 -0.86 21.14
C ASN A 118 31.61 -1.82 22.31
N GLN A 119 32.03 -1.33 23.49
CA GLN A 119 32.12 -2.17 24.67
C GLN A 119 30.72 -2.50 25.19
N VAL A 120 30.50 -3.79 25.48
CA VAL A 120 29.28 -4.27 26.14
C VAL A 120 29.53 -4.29 27.64
N VAL A 121 28.66 -3.63 28.40
CA VAL A 121 28.75 -3.55 29.87
C VAL A 121 27.38 -3.78 30.50
N PRO A 122 27.28 -4.32 31.73
CA PRO A 122 26.02 -4.37 32.45
C PRO A 122 25.47 -2.96 32.71
N ARG A 123 24.17 -2.77 32.52
CA ARG A 123 23.48 -1.48 32.71
C ARG A 123 23.72 -0.88 34.10
N GLN A 124 23.79 -1.72 35.12
CA GLN A 124 24.09 -1.28 36.50
C GLN A 124 25.46 -0.61 36.64
N GLU A 125 26.46 -1.03 35.86
CA GLU A 125 27.78 -0.40 35.85
C GLU A 125 27.76 0.96 35.15
N LEU A 126 26.96 1.07 34.08
CA LEU A 126 26.75 2.33 33.37
C LEU A 126 26.00 3.36 34.23
N GLU A 127 24.96 2.93 34.95
CA GLU A 127 24.20 3.79 35.88
C GLU A 127 25.06 4.29 37.05
N LYS A 128 25.96 3.44 37.57
CA LYS A 128 26.95 3.86 38.60
C LYS A 128 27.96 4.88 38.04
N ALA A 129 28.37 4.73 36.78
CA ALA A 129 29.33 5.63 36.14
C ALA A 129 28.73 7.00 35.75
N THR A 130 27.41 7.05 35.50
CA THR A 130 26.67 8.27 35.13
C THR A 130 26.14 9.08 36.32
N ALA A 131 26.15 8.51 37.52
CA ALA A 131 25.71 9.20 38.75
C ALA A 131 26.64 10.34 39.22
N VAL A 132 27.75 10.61 38.53
CA VAL A 132 28.69 11.69 38.85
C VAL A 132 28.24 13.00 38.17
N PRO A 133 27.85 14.06 38.91
CA PRO A 133 27.38 15.30 38.31
C PRO A 133 28.50 16.05 37.56
N GLY A 134 28.22 16.50 36.33
CA GLY A 134 29.11 17.38 35.54
C GLY A 134 29.83 16.76 34.34
N LYS A 135 29.59 15.48 34.01
CA LYS A 135 30.15 14.78 32.84
C LYS A 135 29.11 14.49 31.78
N GLN A 136 29.49 14.48 30.50
CA GLN A 136 28.59 14.03 29.44
C GLN A 136 28.29 12.52 29.62
N PRO A 137 27.00 12.13 29.69
CA PRO A 137 26.64 10.73 29.78
C PRO A 137 27.05 9.99 28.48
N PRO A 138 27.52 8.74 28.58
CA PRO A 138 27.79 7.92 27.40
C PRO A 138 26.47 7.65 26.66
N GLU A 139 26.51 7.73 25.33
CA GLU A 139 25.41 7.23 24.51
C GLU A 139 25.53 5.71 24.43
N PHE A 140 24.45 5.01 24.75
CA PHE A 140 24.40 3.56 24.77
C PHE A 140 23.15 3.04 24.06
N GLU A 141 23.25 1.81 23.57
CA GLU A 141 22.16 1.05 22.98
C GLU A 141 21.95 -0.23 23.80
N ALA A 142 20.72 -0.70 23.93
CA ALA A 142 20.45 -1.98 24.58
C ALA A 142 21.15 -3.11 23.81
N HIS A 143 21.85 -4.00 24.51
CA HIS A 143 22.50 -5.16 23.90
C HIS A 143 21.69 -6.43 24.18
N SER A 144 21.61 -7.30 23.18
CA SER A 144 21.04 -8.64 23.31
C SER A 144 21.91 -9.60 22.52
N ASP A 145 22.09 -10.80 23.07
CA ASP A 145 22.84 -11.86 22.43
C ASP A 145 21.95 -12.50 21.37
N TYR A 146 22.39 -12.48 20.13
CA TYR A 146 21.66 -13.08 19.03
C TYR A 146 22.23 -14.47 18.77
N LEU A 147 21.35 -15.47 18.84
CA LEU A 147 21.74 -16.86 18.66
C LEU A 147 21.12 -17.43 17.40
N SER A 148 21.93 -18.15 16.64
CA SER A 148 21.49 -18.96 15.52
C SER A 148 20.92 -20.30 16.00
N ALA A 149 20.21 -21.04 15.14
CA ALA A 149 19.44 -22.23 15.55
C ALA A 149 20.30 -23.30 16.25
N TRP A 150 21.50 -23.58 15.73
CA TRP A 150 22.44 -24.55 16.30
C TRP A 150 23.16 -24.09 17.59
N GLU A 151 23.14 -22.78 17.89
CA GLU A 151 23.73 -22.22 19.10
C GLU A 151 22.70 -22.25 20.22
N GLU A 152 21.45 -21.91 19.88
CA GLU A 152 20.29 -22.02 20.74
C GLU A 152 20.12 -23.42 21.33
N ASP A 153 20.34 -24.48 20.55
CA ASP A 153 20.21 -25.87 21.01
C ASP A 153 21.11 -26.22 22.21
N LYS A 154 22.20 -25.48 22.42
CA LYS A 154 23.17 -25.72 23.50
C LYS A 154 22.72 -25.16 24.85
N TYR A 155 21.81 -24.19 24.84
CA TYR A 155 21.45 -23.41 26.02
C TYR A 155 20.03 -23.73 26.51
N ILE A 156 19.79 -23.43 27.78
CA ILE A 156 18.46 -23.51 28.39
C ILE A 156 17.84 -22.11 28.37
N ILE A 157 16.75 -21.94 27.61
CA ILE A 157 16.12 -20.64 27.37
C ILE A 157 14.76 -20.57 28.04
N ALA A 158 14.53 -19.59 28.90
CA ALA A 158 13.24 -19.31 29.52
C ALA A 158 12.32 -18.47 28.62
N GLN A 159 11.00 -18.65 28.79
CA GLN A 159 9.99 -17.86 28.09
C GLN A 159 9.95 -16.40 28.60
N ALA A 160 9.44 -15.48 27.77
CA ALA A 160 9.38 -14.06 28.12
C ALA A 160 8.33 -13.71 29.19
N ASN A 161 7.34 -14.58 29.40
CA ASN A 161 6.22 -14.39 30.34
C ASN A 161 6.55 -14.79 31.80
N VAL A 162 7.77 -15.24 32.06
CA VAL A 162 8.21 -15.65 33.40
C VAL A 162 8.22 -14.43 34.34
N SER A 163 7.68 -14.60 35.55
CA SER A 163 7.59 -13.52 36.53
C SER A 163 8.97 -13.18 37.10
N ILE A 164 9.34 -11.90 36.99
CA ILE A 164 10.62 -11.36 37.48
C ILE A 164 10.39 -10.33 38.58
N ASP A 165 11.34 -10.22 39.51
CA ASP A 165 11.34 -9.21 40.56
C ASP A 165 11.89 -7.85 40.06
N GLN A 166 11.85 -6.82 40.92
CA GLN A 166 12.38 -5.49 40.59
C GLN A 166 13.90 -5.46 40.36
N ASN A 167 14.63 -6.47 40.83
CA ASN A 167 16.06 -6.63 40.67
C ASN A 167 16.41 -7.54 39.47
N GLY A 168 15.41 -7.99 38.69
CA GLY A 168 15.58 -8.87 37.54
C GLY A 168 15.75 -10.36 37.87
N ARG A 169 15.53 -10.79 39.11
CA ARG A 169 15.56 -12.21 39.50
C ARG A 169 14.25 -12.92 39.18
N ILE A 170 14.37 -14.18 38.78
CA ILE A 170 13.19 -15.01 38.50
C ILE A 170 12.55 -15.45 39.83
N MET A 171 11.24 -15.19 39.93
CA MET A 171 10.46 -15.43 41.15
C MET A 171 10.22 -16.92 41.39
N ASP A 172 9.85 -17.64 40.34
CA ASP A 172 9.52 -19.07 40.42
C ASP A 172 10.79 -19.92 40.52
N ASP A 173 10.80 -20.90 41.43
CA ASP A 173 11.95 -21.80 41.60
C ASP A 173 12.08 -22.78 40.42
N LEU A 174 10.95 -23.23 39.86
CA LEU A 174 10.87 -24.06 38.66
C LEU A 174 10.23 -23.27 37.52
N VAL A 175 10.93 -23.19 36.40
CA VAL A 175 10.55 -22.34 35.26
C VAL A 175 10.41 -23.20 34.01
N ASN A 176 9.39 -22.91 33.21
CA ASN A 176 9.25 -23.50 31.88
C ASN A 176 10.33 -22.93 30.96
N ALA A 177 11.22 -23.81 30.51
CA ALA A 177 12.30 -23.48 29.59
C ALA A 177 12.27 -24.42 28.38
N ARG A 178 13.05 -24.06 27.37
CA ARG A 178 13.28 -24.87 26.17
C ARG A 178 14.74 -25.24 26.05
N GLN A 179 14.98 -26.51 25.70
CA GLN A 179 16.32 -27.06 25.49
C GLN A 179 16.25 -28.06 24.32
N ALA A 180 17.09 -27.85 23.30
CA ALA A 180 17.14 -28.66 22.09
C ALA A 180 15.74 -28.94 21.48
N GLY A 181 14.92 -27.89 21.38
CA GLY A 181 13.56 -27.96 20.81
C GLY A 181 12.47 -28.55 21.73
N ASN A 182 12.80 -29.08 22.90
CA ASN A 182 11.82 -29.66 23.84
C ASN A 182 11.49 -28.69 24.99
N PHE A 183 10.24 -28.75 25.47
CA PHE A 183 9.82 -28.02 26.67
C PHE A 183 10.21 -28.81 27.93
N VAL A 184 10.97 -28.18 28.81
CA VAL A 184 11.51 -28.77 30.04
C VAL A 184 11.27 -27.82 31.22
N LEU A 185 11.02 -28.38 32.41
CA LEU A 185 10.99 -27.63 33.66
C LEU A 185 12.38 -27.66 34.28
N LYS A 186 12.96 -26.48 34.51
CA LYS A 186 14.32 -26.32 35.05
C LYS A 186 14.34 -25.40 36.25
N HIS A 187 15.32 -25.58 37.12
CA HIS A 187 15.52 -24.66 38.25
C HIS A 187 15.99 -23.29 37.73
N ARG A 188 15.61 -22.19 38.40
CA ARG A 188 15.95 -20.83 37.95
C ARG A 188 17.45 -20.58 37.77
N ASP A 189 18.29 -21.28 38.53
CA ASP A 189 19.75 -21.15 38.46
C ASP A 189 20.37 -21.87 37.25
N GLU A 190 19.62 -22.80 36.62
CA GLU A 190 20.04 -23.51 35.40
C GLU A 190 19.71 -22.73 34.12
N ILE A 191 18.98 -21.62 34.23
CA ILE A 191 18.56 -20.82 33.07
C ILE A 191 19.73 -19.93 32.64
N GLU A 192 20.10 -20.03 31.37
CA GLU A 192 21.21 -19.27 30.80
C GLU A 192 20.74 -18.07 29.98
N TYR A 193 19.59 -18.20 29.32
CA TYR A 193 19.00 -17.14 28.51
C TYR A 193 17.49 -17.02 28.73
N MET A 194 16.93 -15.88 28.36
CA MET A 194 15.51 -15.61 28.34
C MET A 194 15.12 -14.88 27.06
N ASP A 195 13.92 -15.16 26.57
CA ASP A 195 13.31 -14.43 25.47
C ASP A 195 13.21 -12.92 25.75
N VAL A 196 13.45 -12.07 24.73
CA VAL A 196 13.44 -10.59 24.90
C VAL A 196 12.01 -10.06 25.07
N SER A 197 11.09 -10.58 24.25
CA SER A 197 9.70 -10.13 24.22
C SER A 197 8.80 -11.24 23.71
N PRO A 198 7.56 -11.38 24.21
CA PRO A 198 6.59 -12.34 23.65
C PRO A 198 6.29 -12.10 22.17
N LYS A 199 6.42 -10.84 21.69
CA LYS A 199 6.24 -10.46 20.29
C LYS A 199 7.29 -11.07 19.35
N GLN A 200 8.39 -11.58 19.88
CA GLN A 200 9.47 -12.14 19.05
C GLN A 200 9.05 -13.39 18.28
N LEU A 201 8.02 -14.10 18.74
CA LEU A 201 7.54 -15.32 18.10
C LEU A 201 6.84 -15.05 16.75
N VAL A 202 6.25 -13.87 16.60
CA VAL A 202 5.33 -13.56 15.52
C VAL A 202 5.92 -12.56 14.53
N SER A 203 5.35 -12.51 13.33
CA SER A 203 5.68 -11.50 12.32
C SER A 203 5.01 -10.16 12.62
N VAL A 204 5.38 -9.13 11.86
CA VAL A 204 4.81 -7.79 11.96
C VAL A 204 3.28 -7.81 11.80
N ALA A 205 2.74 -8.52 10.81
CA ALA A 205 1.29 -8.56 10.58
C ALA A 205 0.52 -9.28 11.69
N ALA A 206 1.03 -10.41 12.19
CA ALA A 206 0.42 -11.12 13.31
C ALA A 206 0.53 -10.33 14.62
N SER A 207 1.60 -9.54 14.78
CA SER A 207 1.80 -8.68 15.97
C SER A 207 0.82 -7.51 16.09
N LEU A 208 0.06 -7.20 15.03
CA LEU A 208 -0.97 -6.14 15.01
C LEU A 208 -2.36 -6.64 15.43
N ILE A 209 -2.51 -7.94 15.66
CA ILE A 209 -3.77 -8.55 16.12
C ILE A 209 -3.79 -8.48 17.66
N PRO A 210 -4.69 -7.69 18.28
CA PRO A 210 -4.85 -7.69 19.72
C PRO A 210 -5.45 -9.02 20.18
N PHE A 211 -5.21 -9.44 21.43
CA PHE A 211 -5.77 -10.69 21.98
C PHE A 211 -5.50 -11.95 21.14
N LEU A 212 -4.39 -11.98 20.40
CA LEU A 212 -4.00 -13.09 19.54
C LEU A 212 -3.96 -14.43 20.30
N GLU A 213 -3.63 -14.39 21.59
CA GLU A 213 -3.61 -15.55 22.49
C GLU A 213 -4.98 -16.22 22.71
N ASN A 214 -6.08 -15.55 22.32
CA ASN A 214 -7.45 -16.06 22.44
C ASN A 214 -8.05 -16.49 21.09
N ASP A 215 -7.24 -16.51 20.03
CA ASP A 215 -7.67 -16.94 18.70
C ASP A 215 -7.01 -18.27 18.30
N ASP A 216 -7.77 -19.11 17.60
CA ASP A 216 -7.20 -20.27 16.91
C ASP A 216 -6.16 -19.84 15.87
N ALA A 217 -5.08 -20.63 15.74
CA ALA A 217 -3.97 -20.31 14.85
C ALA A 217 -4.39 -20.16 13.37
N ASN A 218 -5.39 -20.93 12.91
CA ASN A 218 -5.88 -20.79 11.53
C ASN A 218 -6.62 -19.46 11.33
N ARG A 219 -7.31 -18.97 12.36
CA ARG A 219 -7.98 -17.66 12.32
C ARG A 219 -6.97 -16.52 12.38
N ALA A 220 -5.94 -16.65 13.20
CA ALA A 220 -4.82 -15.73 13.23
C ALA A 220 -4.12 -15.61 11.86
N LEU A 221 -3.87 -16.75 11.19
CA LEU A 221 -3.29 -16.81 9.84
C LEU A 221 -4.17 -16.07 8.83
N MET A 222 -5.48 -16.32 8.87
CA MET A 222 -6.44 -15.60 8.02
C MET A 222 -6.45 -14.10 8.32
N GLY A 223 -6.42 -13.73 9.60
CA GLY A 223 -6.38 -12.35 10.08
C GLY A 223 -5.16 -11.59 9.58
N SER A 224 -3.96 -12.16 9.71
CA SER A 224 -2.72 -11.55 9.20
C SER A 224 -2.74 -11.40 7.67
N ASN A 225 -3.27 -12.39 6.96
CA ASN A 225 -3.38 -12.36 5.51
C ASN A 225 -4.42 -11.34 5.01
N MET A 226 -5.55 -11.19 5.69
CA MET A 226 -6.60 -10.24 5.31
C MET A 226 -6.20 -8.79 5.57
N GLN A 227 -5.44 -8.51 6.63
CA GLN A 227 -4.93 -7.16 6.89
C GLN A 227 -4.08 -6.62 5.73
N ARG A 228 -3.33 -7.48 5.02
CA ARG A 228 -2.57 -7.10 3.82
C ARG A 228 -3.43 -6.73 2.63
N GLN A 229 -4.67 -7.21 2.58
CA GLN A 229 -5.63 -6.95 1.52
C GLN A 229 -6.51 -5.72 1.79
N ALA A 230 -6.37 -5.08 2.95
CA ALA A 230 -7.19 -3.93 3.33
C ALA A 230 -6.89 -2.72 2.43
N VAL A 231 -7.92 -2.15 1.81
CA VAL A 231 -7.76 -0.99 0.91
C VAL A 231 -7.73 0.32 1.70
N PRO A 232 -6.93 1.31 1.26
CA PRO A 232 -6.91 2.63 1.88
C PRO A 232 -8.26 3.34 1.80
N LEU A 233 -8.78 3.68 2.97
CA LEU A 233 -10.02 4.46 3.10
C LEU A 233 -9.73 5.95 2.93
N LEU A 234 -10.73 6.71 2.46
CA LEU A 234 -10.65 8.16 2.37
C LEU A 234 -10.46 8.81 3.75
N ARG A 235 -11.11 8.22 4.76
CA ARG A 235 -11.10 8.61 6.17
C ARG A 235 -10.78 7.39 7.03
N ALA A 236 -9.49 7.03 7.06
CA ALA A 236 -8.99 6.00 7.97
C ALA A 236 -9.00 6.51 9.43
N GLU A 237 -9.14 5.59 10.37
CA GLU A 237 -9.11 5.87 11.82
C GLU A 237 -8.17 4.88 12.51
N ALA A 238 -7.39 5.35 13.48
CA ALA A 238 -6.53 4.53 14.32
C ALA A 238 -7.37 3.57 15.18
N PRO A 239 -6.90 2.33 15.41
CA PRO A 239 -7.65 1.36 16.20
C PRO A 239 -7.72 1.79 17.67
N TYR A 240 -8.92 1.77 18.28
CA TYR A 240 -9.06 2.01 19.72
C TYR A 240 -8.35 0.95 20.56
N VAL A 241 -8.26 -0.27 20.04
CA VAL A 241 -7.54 -1.39 20.65
C VAL A 241 -6.41 -1.80 19.70
N GLY A 242 -5.21 -1.28 19.93
CA GLY A 242 -4.00 -1.63 19.19
C GLY A 242 -3.09 -2.58 19.96
N THR A 243 -1.87 -2.81 19.47
CA THR A 243 -0.82 -3.58 20.17
C THR A 243 0.45 -2.76 20.45
N GLY A 244 0.49 -1.51 19.97
CA GLY A 244 1.63 -0.61 20.00
C GLY A 244 2.60 -0.82 18.83
N MET A 245 2.35 -1.79 17.95
CA MET A 245 3.15 -2.04 16.74
C MET A 245 2.74 -1.14 15.57
N GLU A 246 1.59 -0.48 15.66
CA GLU A 246 1.00 0.37 14.62
C GLU A 246 1.95 1.53 14.25
N ARG A 247 2.46 2.23 15.26
CA ARG A 247 3.40 3.35 15.08
C ARG A 247 4.73 2.91 14.45
N VAL A 248 5.25 1.75 14.86
CA VAL A 248 6.50 1.18 14.34
C VAL A 248 6.32 0.80 12.88
N THR A 249 5.22 0.09 12.58
CA THR A 249 4.89 -0.35 11.22
C THR A 249 4.67 0.82 10.27
N ALA A 250 3.93 1.85 10.69
CA ALA A 250 3.71 3.05 9.89
C ALA A 250 5.04 3.76 9.57
N ARG A 251 5.90 3.95 10.58
CA ARG A 251 7.21 4.59 10.44
C ARG A 251 8.15 3.82 9.50
N ASP A 252 8.33 2.52 9.73
CA ASP A 252 9.32 1.71 9.02
C ASP A 252 8.88 1.37 7.59
N SER A 253 7.58 1.50 7.27
CA SER A 253 7.06 1.30 5.92
C SER A 253 7.55 2.36 4.93
N GLY A 254 7.89 3.56 5.42
CA GLY A 254 8.13 4.74 4.59
C GLY A 254 6.85 5.39 4.04
N ALA A 255 5.66 4.97 4.50
CA ALA A 255 4.39 5.61 4.13
C ALA A 255 4.28 7.02 4.72
N VAL A 256 4.72 7.18 5.97
CA VAL A 256 4.76 8.47 6.67
C VAL A 256 6.05 9.24 6.35
N VAL A 257 5.96 10.57 6.35
CA VAL A 257 7.13 11.43 6.13
C VAL A 257 7.78 11.73 7.47
N ILE A 258 9.02 11.28 7.65
CA ILE A 258 9.77 11.44 8.90
C ILE A 258 10.72 12.63 8.81
N CYS A 259 10.80 13.39 9.90
CA CYS A 259 11.76 14.48 10.06
C CYS A 259 13.19 13.94 10.16
N LYS A 260 14.07 14.34 9.22
CA LYS A 260 15.47 13.90 9.17
C LYS A 260 16.34 14.62 10.20
N ARG A 261 16.10 15.92 10.40
CA ARG A 261 16.88 16.80 11.27
C ARG A 261 15.93 17.64 12.11
N SER A 262 16.23 17.77 13.40
CA SER A 262 15.43 18.57 14.33
C SER A 262 15.41 20.04 13.90
N GLY A 263 14.27 20.71 14.08
CA GLY A 263 14.10 22.08 13.63
C GLY A 263 12.72 22.64 13.89
N VAL A 264 12.43 23.77 13.24
CA VAL A 264 11.12 24.43 13.30
C VAL A 264 10.50 24.40 11.92
N VAL A 265 9.21 24.07 11.86
CA VAL A 265 8.44 24.08 10.61
C VAL A 265 8.26 25.53 10.13
N ASP A 266 8.87 25.86 8.99
CA ASP A 266 8.84 27.22 8.41
C ASP A 266 7.56 27.46 7.61
N SER A 267 7.16 26.48 6.80
CA SER A 267 5.91 26.51 6.05
C SER A 267 5.36 25.11 5.82
N VAL A 268 4.03 25.01 5.80
CA VAL A 268 3.29 23.78 5.55
C VAL A 268 2.31 24.05 4.42
N ASP A 269 2.45 23.28 3.35
CA ASP A 269 1.48 23.21 2.26
C ASP A 269 1.00 21.76 2.15
N SER A 270 -0.11 21.58 1.44
CA SER A 270 -0.54 20.27 0.98
C SER A 270 0.55 19.56 0.18
N GLU A 271 1.30 20.23 -0.69
CA GLU A 271 2.30 19.58 -1.56
C GLU A 271 3.69 19.42 -0.94
N ARG A 272 4.06 20.24 0.04
CA ARG A 272 5.42 20.25 0.61
C ARG A 272 5.44 20.79 2.03
N ILE A 273 6.40 20.32 2.82
CA ILE A 273 6.69 20.80 4.17
C ILE A 273 8.13 21.31 4.18
N ILE A 274 8.37 22.50 4.72
CA ILE A 274 9.71 23.06 4.85
C ILE A 274 10.05 23.14 6.33
N VAL A 275 11.13 22.45 6.73
CA VAL A 275 11.67 22.48 8.09
C VAL A 275 12.98 23.25 8.08
N ARG A 276 13.03 24.33 8.85
CA ARG A 276 14.25 25.08 9.14
C ARG A 276 15.02 24.34 10.21
N VAL A 277 16.21 23.86 9.89
CA VAL A 277 17.01 23.05 10.81
C VAL A 277 17.61 23.96 11.89
N GLU A 278 17.42 23.60 13.16
CA GLU A 278 18.12 24.24 14.26
C GLU A 278 19.36 23.40 14.57
N GLY A 279 20.53 23.88 14.14
CA GLY A 279 21.79 23.24 14.52
C GLY A 279 21.97 23.27 16.03
N GLY A 280 22.15 22.11 16.66
CA GLY A 280 22.64 22.03 18.03
C GLY A 280 24.06 22.59 18.05
N ALA A 281 24.30 23.67 18.79
CA ALA A 281 25.63 24.16 19.06
C ALA A 281 26.35 23.14 19.95
N HIS A 282 27.16 22.26 19.37
CA HIS A 282 28.25 21.66 20.13
C HIS A 282 29.25 22.78 20.41
N GLU A 283 29.44 23.12 21.68
CA GLU A 283 30.46 24.10 22.11
C GLU A 283 31.82 23.69 21.53
N GLY A 284 32.31 24.45 20.55
CA GLY A 284 33.63 24.26 19.93
C GLY A 284 33.65 23.81 18.46
N GLN A 285 32.52 23.44 17.84
CA GLN A 285 32.43 23.21 16.39
C GLN A 285 31.35 24.10 15.76
N MET A 286 31.73 25.00 14.86
CA MET A 286 30.76 25.67 13.99
C MET A 286 30.01 24.60 13.19
N SER A 287 28.73 24.39 13.52
CA SER A 287 27.90 23.38 12.88
C SER A 287 27.83 23.67 11.37
N ARG A 288 28.38 22.77 10.56
CA ARG A 288 28.28 22.79 9.09
C ARG A 288 26.86 22.52 8.58
N GLU A 289 25.95 22.12 9.46
CA GLU A 289 24.58 21.72 9.15
C GLU A 289 23.61 22.90 9.22
N VAL A 290 23.75 23.79 8.25
CA VAL A 290 22.98 25.04 8.08
C VAL A 290 22.03 24.83 6.91
N GLY A 291 20.74 25.12 7.05
CA GLY A 291 19.82 25.05 5.91
C GLY A 291 18.39 24.58 6.23
N ALA A 292 17.63 24.41 5.14
CA ALA A 292 16.26 23.92 5.16
C ALA A 292 16.18 22.50 4.61
N ASP A 293 15.30 21.68 5.19
CA ASP A 293 14.87 20.42 4.59
C ASP A 293 13.49 20.61 3.96
N ILE A 294 13.42 20.43 2.63
CA ILE A 294 12.15 20.40 1.89
C ILE A 294 11.69 18.96 1.74
N TYR A 295 10.52 18.67 2.31
CA TYR A 295 9.85 17.38 2.21
C TYR A 295 8.71 17.49 1.20
N GLN A 296 8.86 16.85 0.04
CA GLN A 296 7.84 16.87 -1.00
C GLN A 296 6.84 15.73 -0.78
N LEU A 297 5.56 16.07 -0.67
CA LEU A 297 4.50 15.13 -0.35
C LEU A 297 3.96 14.49 -1.64
N THR A 298 3.72 13.19 -1.58
CA THR A 298 3.10 12.45 -2.69
C THR A 298 1.59 12.67 -2.67
N LYS A 299 1.01 13.07 -3.80
CA LYS A 299 -0.44 13.30 -3.95
C LYS A 299 -1.03 12.43 -5.04
N PHE A 300 -2.14 11.76 -4.70
CA PHE A 300 -2.97 10.98 -5.62
C PHE A 300 -2.17 10.12 -6.61
N LYS A 301 -1.14 9.43 -6.11
CA LYS A 301 -0.32 8.54 -6.92
C LYS A 301 -0.95 7.17 -6.98
N ARG A 302 -0.99 6.56 -8.17
CA ARG A 302 -1.39 5.16 -8.37
C ARG A 302 -0.41 4.19 -7.70
N SER A 303 -0.93 3.21 -6.97
CA SER A 303 -0.18 2.04 -6.51
C SER A 303 -0.23 0.89 -7.53
N ASN A 304 0.60 -0.15 -7.33
CA ASN A 304 0.57 -1.33 -8.20
C ASN A 304 -0.79 -2.05 -8.21
N GLN A 305 -1.57 -1.97 -7.13
CA GLN A 305 -2.90 -2.57 -6.99
C GLN A 305 -4.03 -1.57 -7.31
N ASN A 306 -3.72 -0.49 -8.04
CA ASN A 306 -4.66 0.56 -8.42
C ASN A 306 -5.29 1.31 -7.23
N THR A 307 -4.71 1.24 -6.04
CA THR A 307 -5.12 2.06 -4.88
C THR A 307 -4.47 3.45 -4.94
N CYS A 308 -4.96 4.36 -4.09
CA CYS A 308 -4.46 5.74 -4.01
C CYS A 308 -3.41 5.89 -2.90
N ILE A 309 -2.22 6.37 -3.26
CA ILE A 309 -1.18 6.81 -2.33
C ILE A 309 -1.23 8.34 -2.27
N SER A 310 -1.63 8.87 -1.12
CA SER A 310 -1.71 10.31 -0.88
C SER A 310 -1.27 10.61 0.54
N GLN A 311 -0.35 11.57 0.70
CA GLN A 311 0.17 12.01 1.98
C GLN A 311 -0.51 13.30 2.45
N LYS A 312 -0.74 13.46 3.75
CA LYS A 312 -1.38 14.65 4.35
C LYS A 312 -0.47 15.22 5.44
N PRO A 313 -0.15 16.52 5.42
CA PRO A 313 0.63 17.14 6.49
C PRO A 313 -0.13 17.10 7.82
N ILE A 314 0.57 16.78 8.91
CA ILE A 314 0.03 16.77 10.29
C ILE A 314 0.53 17.99 11.07
N VAL A 315 1.75 18.42 10.77
CA VAL A 315 2.40 19.53 11.48
C VAL A 315 1.84 20.89 11.08
N HIS A 316 1.95 21.86 11.98
CA HIS A 316 1.56 23.25 11.74
C HIS A 316 2.78 24.17 11.64
N GLN A 317 2.61 25.32 10.99
CA GLN A 317 3.66 26.34 10.89
C GLN A 317 4.10 26.80 12.28
N GLY A 318 5.42 26.89 12.51
CA GLY A 318 6.02 27.28 13.79
C GLY A 318 6.17 26.13 14.81
N GLN A 319 5.66 24.93 14.51
CA GLN A 319 5.84 23.77 15.38
C GLN A 319 7.31 23.33 15.43
N LYS A 320 7.83 23.07 16.63
CA LYS A 320 9.14 22.45 16.82
C LYS A 320 9.03 20.95 16.62
N VAL A 321 9.90 20.40 15.78
CA VAL A 321 9.94 18.98 15.43
C VAL A 321 11.32 18.40 15.74
N LYS A 322 11.36 17.18 16.23
CA LYS A 322 12.60 16.44 16.50
C LYS A 322 12.89 15.46 15.38
N LYS A 323 14.16 15.11 15.22
CA LYS A 323 14.58 14.00 14.36
C LYS A 323 13.78 12.74 14.72
N GLY A 324 13.12 12.15 13.73
CA GLY A 324 12.27 10.98 13.90
C GLY A 324 10.77 11.27 14.06
N ASP A 325 10.37 12.53 14.24
CA ASP A 325 8.94 12.89 14.32
C ASP A 325 8.26 12.77 12.95
N VAL A 326 6.97 12.44 12.97
CA VAL A 326 6.15 12.32 11.75
C VAL A 326 5.65 13.71 11.35
N LEU A 327 5.98 14.12 10.12
CA LEU A 327 5.59 15.39 9.53
C LEU A 327 4.29 15.29 8.73
N ALA A 328 4.09 14.16 8.04
CA ALA A 328 2.92 13.89 7.22
C ALA A 328 2.51 12.41 7.31
N ASP A 329 1.20 12.18 7.38
CA ASP A 329 0.59 10.86 7.28
C ASP A 329 0.57 10.40 5.82
N GLY A 330 0.67 9.09 5.61
CA GLY A 330 0.51 8.42 4.33
C GLY A 330 -0.86 7.79 4.14
N PRO A 331 -0.99 6.86 3.16
CA PRO A 331 -2.18 6.03 3.05
C PRO A 331 -2.28 5.09 4.26
N CYS A 332 -3.50 4.88 4.77
CA CYS A 332 -3.75 4.02 5.94
C CYS A 332 -2.97 4.41 7.19
N THR A 333 -2.79 5.71 7.47
CA THR A 333 -2.17 6.17 8.72
C THR A 333 -2.91 7.37 9.29
N GLU A 334 -2.94 7.46 10.61
CA GLU A 334 -3.48 8.61 11.36
C GLU A 334 -2.53 8.96 12.49
N ALA A 335 -2.08 10.22 12.55
CA ALA A 335 -1.18 10.74 13.58
C ALA A 335 0.14 9.91 13.73
N GLY A 336 0.60 9.31 12.63
CA GLY A 336 1.79 8.44 12.63
C GLY A 336 1.54 7.00 13.09
N GLU A 337 0.30 6.61 13.38
CA GLU A 337 -0.09 5.22 13.63
C GLU A 337 -0.70 4.58 12.39
N LEU A 338 -0.60 3.25 12.28
CA LEU A 338 -1.20 2.49 11.19
C LEU A 338 -2.71 2.37 11.38
N ALA A 339 -3.47 2.89 10.41
CA ALA A 339 -4.92 2.92 10.36
C ALA A 339 -5.42 2.22 9.08
N LEU A 340 -5.52 0.88 9.09
CA LEU A 340 -5.94 0.08 7.93
C LEU A 340 -7.46 0.12 7.66
N GLY A 341 -8.24 0.48 8.67
CA GLY A 341 -9.70 0.41 8.68
C GLY A 341 -10.30 1.47 9.59
N ARG A 342 -11.37 1.09 10.30
CA ARG A 342 -12.10 1.99 11.19
C ARG A 342 -12.74 1.24 12.35
N ASN A 343 -12.89 1.90 13.50
CA ASN A 343 -13.68 1.39 14.62
C ASN A 343 -15.17 1.57 14.31
N VAL A 344 -15.96 0.51 14.44
CA VAL A 344 -17.41 0.54 14.18
C VAL A 344 -18.17 -0.08 15.34
N LEU A 345 -19.35 0.50 15.64
CA LEU A 345 -20.23 -0.03 16.67
C LEU A 345 -20.96 -1.28 16.15
N VAL A 346 -20.72 -2.42 16.80
CA VAL A 346 -21.21 -3.72 16.38
C VAL A 346 -22.10 -4.37 17.42
N ALA A 347 -23.11 -5.10 16.97
CA ALA A 347 -23.90 -6.00 17.79
C ALA A 347 -23.77 -7.45 17.29
N PHE A 348 -23.57 -8.39 18.21
CA PHE A 348 -23.54 -9.83 17.92
C PHE A 348 -24.92 -10.46 18.12
N MET A 349 -25.74 -10.46 17.08
CA MET A 349 -27.09 -11.05 17.11
C MET A 349 -27.55 -11.49 15.72
N PRO A 350 -28.39 -12.52 15.58
CA PRO A 350 -29.04 -12.81 14.31
C PRO A 350 -30.00 -11.69 13.91
N TRP A 351 -29.99 -11.31 12.63
CA TRP A 351 -30.84 -10.25 12.09
C TRP A 351 -31.60 -10.71 10.86
N ARG A 352 -32.80 -11.27 11.07
CA ARG A 352 -33.78 -11.63 10.01
C ARG A 352 -33.20 -12.47 8.86
N GLY A 353 -32.14 -13.24 9.12
CA GLY A 353 -31.43 -14.03 8.10
C GLY A 353 -30.48 -13.24 7.19
N TYR A 354 -30.38 -11.91 7.33
CA TYR A 354 -29.45 -11.11 6.51
C TYR A 354 -27.99 -11.31 6.87
N ASN A 355 -27.69 -11.76 8.08
CA ASN A 355 -26.35 -12.18 8.50
C ASN A 355 -26.21 -13.70 8.59
N PHE A 356 -26.90 -14.44 7.72
CA PHE A 356 -26.74 -15.89 7.60
C PHE A 356 -25.31 -16.25 7.16
N GLU A 357 -24.79 -17.37 7.69
CA GLU A 357 -23.37 -17.75 7.59
C GLU A 357 -22.44 -16.60 8.00
N ASP A 358 -21.72 -16.04 7.02
CA ASP A 358 -20.73 -14.97 7.15
C ASP A 358 -21.21 -13.66 6.54
N ALA A 359 -22.50 -13.55 6.23
CA ALA A 359 -23.04 -12.30 5.72
C ALA A 359 -23.00 -11.21 6.80
N ILE A 360 -22.76 -9.98 6.36
CA ILE A 360 -22.69 -8.79 7.20
C ILE A 360 -23.84 -7.87 6.84
N VAL A 361 -24.51 -7.35 7.88
CA VAL A 361 -25.52 -6.29 7.75
C VAL A 361 -24.87 -4.97 8.14
N VAL A 362 -25.01 -3.97 7.28
CA VAL A 362 -24.35 -2.67 7.42
C VAL A 362 -25.41 -1.58 7.46
N SER A 363 -25.25 -0.60 8.35
CA SER A 363 -26.09 0.60 8.39
C SER A 363 -25.82 1.53 7.20
N GLU A 364 -26.87 2.14 6.66
CA GLU A 364 -26.79 3.19 5.65
C GLU A 364 -25.90 4.36 6.09
N LYS A 365 -25.82 4.63 7.40
CA LYS A 365 -24.94 5.65 8.00
C LYS A 365 -23.50 5.53 7.50
N LEU A 366 -22.97 4.31 7.43
CA LEU A 366 -21.58 4.04 7.03
C LEU A 366 -21.33 4.39 5.55
N VAL A 367 -22.36 4.33 4.71
CA VAL A 367 -22.31 4.68 3.29
C VAL A 367 -22.53 6.18 3.09
N LYS A 368 -23.45 6.76 3.86
CA LYS A 368 -23.79 8.20 3.85
C LYS A 368 -22.61 9.07 4.29
N ASP A 369 -21.90 8.66 5.35
CA ASP A 369 -20.74 9.38 5.89
C ASP A 369 -19.43 9.12 5.13
N ASP A 370 -19.47 8.31 4.07
CA ASP A 370 -18.32 7.91 3.24
C ASP A 370 -17.16 7.27 4.04
N TYR A 371 -17.46 6.54 5.12
CA TYR A 371 -16.42 5.94 5.97
C TYR A 371 -15.62 4.84 5.26
N TYR A 372 -16.30 3.95 4.53
CA TYR A 372 -15.67 2.86 3.78
C TYR A 372 -15.50 3.16 2.27
N THR A 373 -15.41 4.45 1.92
CA THR A 373 -15.16 4.88 0.54
C THR A 373 -13.65 4.87 0.26
N SER A 374 -13.23 4.17 -0.79
CA SER A 374 -11.83 4.09 -1.24
C SER A 374 -11.64 4.82 -2.57
N ILE A 375 -10.43 5.35 -2.81
CA ILE A 375 -10.06 5.94 -4.10
C ILE A 375 -9.21 4.93 -4.87
N HIS A 376 -9.66 4.60 -6.08
CA HIS A 376 -8.93 3.75 -7.01
C HIS A 376 -8.45 4.58 -8.19
N ILE A 377 -7.21 4.39 -8.60
CA ILE A 377 -6.61 5.10 -9.73
C ILE A 377 -6.21 4.06 -10.76
N GLU A 378 -6.92 4.07 -11.89
CA GLU A 378 -6.61 3.21 -13.03
C GLU A 378 -5.83 3.98 -14.08
N GLU A 379 -4.89 3.27 -14.70
CA GLU A 379 -4.03 3.79 -15.76
C GLU A 379 -4.44 3.12 -17.07
N PHE A 380 -4.80 3.96 -18.04
CA PHE A 380 -5.04 3.54 -19.41
C PHE A 380 -3.99 4.17 -20.30
N GLU A 381 -3.43 3.38 -21.21
CA GLU A 381 -2.39 3.84 -22.12
C GLU A 381 -2.74 3.54 -23.57
N ILE A 382 -2.30 4.44 -24.45
CA ILE A 382 -2.38 4.28 -25.89
C ILE A 382 -1.07 4.70 -26.54
N GLU A 383 -0.62 3.86 -27.47
CA GLU A 383 0.58 4.11 -28.27
C GLU A 383 0.17 4.51 -29.70
N ALA A 384 0.82 5.54 -30.21
CA ALA A 384 0.83 5.90 -31.62
C ALA A 384 2.09 5.29 -32.26
N ARG A 385 1.87 4.39 -33.22
CA ARG A 385 2.95 3.62 -33.86
C ARG A 385 3.13 4.03 -35.31
N ASP A 386 4.35 3.88 -35.80
CA ASP A 386 4.65 3.95 -37.22
C ASP A 386 4.29 2.62 -37.89
N THR A 387 3.29 2.63 -38.77
CA THR A 387 2.82 1.42 -39.47
C THR A 387 3.31 1.41 -40.91
N LYS A 388 3.23 0.26 -41.58
CA LYS A 388 3.62 0.15 -42.99
C LYS A 388 2.78 1.03 -43.93
N LEU A 389 1.56 1.39 -43.52
CA LEU A 389 0.64 2.22 -44.30
C LEU A 389 0.83 3.72 -44.02
N GLY A 390 1.58 4.07 -42.98
CA GLY A 390 1.80 5.43 -42.51
C GLY A 390 1.84 5.53 -40.99
N PRO A 391 2.24 6.69 -40.44
CA PRO A 391 2.22 6.93 -39.01
C PRO A 391 0.78 7.01 -38.48
N GLU A 392 0.53 6.42 -37.31
CA GLU A 392 -0.67 6.71 -36.55
C GLU A 392 -0.56 8.08 -35.89
N GLU A 393 -1.66 8.82 -35.87
CA GLU A 393 -1.71 10.17 -35.32
C GLU A 393 -2.69 10.24 -34.13
N ILE A 394 -2.29 10.99 -33.11
CA ILE A 394 -3.16 11.36 -32.00
C ILE A 394 -3.74 12.74 -32.34
N THR A 395 -5.04 12.78 -32.58
CA THR A 395 -5.75 13.97 -33.07
C THR A 395 -7.19 13.97 -32.57
N ARG A 396 -7.78 15.17 -32.52
CA ARG A 396 -9.21 15.37 -32.25
C ARG A 396 -10.10 15.07 -33.45
N ASP A 397 -9.53 15.05 -34.67
CA ASP A 397 -10.28 14.80 -35.90
C ASP A 397 -10.47 13.29 -36.13
N ILE A 398 -11.57 12.75 -35.57
CA ILE A 398 -11.88 11.32 -35.61
C ILE A 398 -13.10 11.10 -36.52
N PRO A 399 -13.03 10.18 -37.50
CA PRO A 399 -14.14 9.96 -38.43
C PRO A 399 -15.37 9.36 -37.74
N ASN A 400 -16.57 9.79 -38.17
CA ASN A 400 -17.87 9.23 -37.76
C ASN A 400 -18.22 9.39 -36.26
N ILE A 401 -17.64 10.36 -35.56
CA ILE A 401 -17.94 10.66 -34.15
C ILE A 401 -18.70 11.98 -34.03
N ALA A 402 -19.76 11.99 -33.22
CA ALA A 402 -20.52 13.21 -32.95
C ALA A 402 -19.74 14.20 -32.08
N GLU A 403 -19.87 15.51 -32.34
CA GLU A 403 -19.15 16.57 -31.62
C GLU A 403 -19.32 16.53 -30.09
N SER A 404 -20.44 15.98 -29.60
CA SER A 404 -20.71 15.81 -28.17
C SER A 404 -19.63 14.99 -27.44
N PHE A 405 -19.08 13.95 -28.08
CA PHE A 405 -18.01 13.12 -27.52
C PHE A 405 -16.64 13.82 -27.57
N LEU A 406 -16.45 14.76 -28.50
CA LEU A 406 -15.22 15.52 -28.66
C LEU A 406 -15.11 16.71 -27.69
N ARG A 407 -16.19 17.05 -26.97
CA ARG A 407 -16.26 18.22 -26.07
C ARG A 407 -15.17 18.23 -24.99
N ASN A 408 -14.80 17.06 -24.48
CA ASN A 408 -13.82 16.93 -23.39
C ASN A 408 -12.37 16.79 -23.89
N LEU A 409 -12.15 16.64 -25.20
CA LEU A 409 -10.83 16.54 -25.81
C LEU A 409 -10.27 17.94 -26.08
N ASP A 410 -8.97 18.10 -25.84
CA ASP A 410 -8.23 19.28 -26.24
C ASP A 410 -7.94 19.29 -27.75
N GLU A 411 -7.25 20.33 -28.22
CA GLU A 411 -6.87 20.47 -29.63
C GLU A 411 -5.91 19.36 -30.10
N SER A 412 -5.17 18.74 -29.17
CA SER A 412 -4.29 17.59 -29.43
C SER A 412 -5.03 16.25 -29.44
N GLY A 413 -6.34 16.22 -29.16
CA GLY A 413 -7.13 14.99 -29.08
C GLY A 413 -6.97 14.22 -27.76
N ILE A 414 -6.48 14.86 -26.70
CA ILE A 414 -6.30 14.25 -25.37
C ILE A 414 -7.33 14.83 -24.41
N ILE A 415 -7.91 13.99 -23.57
CA ILE A 415 -8.88 14.45 -22.57
C ILE A 415 -8.29 15.47 -21.58
N ARG A 416 -9.09 16.48 -21.23
CA ARG A 416 -8.73 17.50 -20.24
C ARG A 416 -8.67 16.92 -18.81
N ILE A 417 -7.71 17.38 -18.02
CA ILE A 417 -7.63 17.05 -16.58
C ILE A 417 -8.85 17.63 -15.87
N GLY A 418 -9.45 16.85 -14.97
CA GLY A 418 -10.67 17.22 -14.25
C GLY A 418 -11.97 16.91 -15.00
N ALA A 419 -11.93 16.37 -16.22
CA ALA A 419 -13.12 15.85 -16.88
C ALA A 419 -13.69 14.66 -16.11
N THR A 420 -15.02 14.62 -15.95
CA THR A 420 -15.73 13.43 -15.51
C THR A 420 -16.03 12.57 -16.73
N VAL A 421 -15.66 11.30 -16.67
CA VAL A 421 -15.78 10.34 -17.77
C VAL A 421 -16.70 9.21 -17.39
N LYS A 422 -17.45 8.75 -18.38
CA LYS A 422 -18.34 7.59 -18.31
C LYS A 422 -17.88 6.52 -19.30
N PRO A 423 -18.34 5.27 -19.13
CA PRO A 423 -18.11 4.22 -20.12
C PRO A 423 -18.49 4.67 -21.54
N GLY A 424 -17.57 4.48 -22.49
CA GLY A 424 -17.75 4.88 -23.89
C GLY A 424 -17.29 6.30 -24.23
N ASP A 425 -16.88 7.12 -23.26
CA ASP A 425 -16.24 8.41 -23.55
C ASP A 425 -14.82 8.22 -24.13
N ILE A 426 -14.41 9.13 -25.00
CA ILE A 426 -13.08 9.10 -25.63
C ILE A 426 -12.07 9.76 -24.67
N LEU A 427 -11.03 9.00 -24.30
CA LEU A 427 -9.92 9.49 -23.48
C LEU A 427 -8.81 10.09 -24.35
N VAL A 428 -8.48 9.43 -25.45
CA VAL A 428 -7.46 9.88 -26.40
C VAL A 428 -7.91 9.51 -27.81
N GLY A 429 -8.04 10.52 -28.67
CA GLY A 429 -8.32 10.34 -30.09
C GLY A 429 -7.11 9.77 -30.82
N LYS A 430 -7.29 8.65 -31.52
CA LYS A 430 -6.25 8.05 -32.37
C LYS A 430 -6.83 7.62 -33.70
N VAL A 431 -6.15 7.99 -34.77
CA VAL A 431 -6.48 7.57 -36.14
C VAL A 431 -5.38 6.70 -36.72
N THR A 432 -5.77 5.61 -37.35
CA THR A 432 -4.86 4.69 -38.04
C THR A 432 -5.13 4.76 -39.55
N PRO A 433 -4.10 4.92 -40.40
CA PRO A 433 -4.28 4.88 -41.84
C PRO A 433 -4.82 3.51 -42.27
N LYS A 434 -5.88 3.52 -43.08
CA LYS A 434 -6.59 2.33 -43.54
C LYS A 434 -6.23 2.06 -45.00
N GLY A 435 -5.93 0.81 -45.32
CA GLY A 435 -5.77 0.37 -46.71
C GLY A 435 -7.10 0.37 -47.47
N GLU A 436 -7.02 0.31 -48.80
CA GLU A 436 -8.19 0.27 -49.67
C GLU A 436 -8.99 -1.04 -49.46
N THR A 437 -10.18 -0.93 -48.88
CA THR A 437 -11.08 -2.08 -48.68
C THR A 437 -12.05 -2.25 -49.84
N GLN A 438 -12.15 -3.46 -50.40
CA GLN A 438 -13.19 -3.81 -51.36
C GLN A 438 -14.54 -3.89 -50.65
N LEU A 439 -15.41 -2.92 -50.91
CA LEU A 439 -16.77 -2.85 -50.38
C LEU A 439 -17.71 -3.80 -51.13
N THR A 440 -18.72 -4.32 -50.44
CA THR A 440 -19.77 -5.13 -51.09
C THR A 440 -20.66 -4.24 -51.99
N PRO A 441 -21.40 -4.82 -52.97
CA PRO A 441 -22.31 -4.05 -53.81
C PRO A 441 -23.33 -3.21 -53.02
N GLU A 442 -23.82 -3.72 -51.89
CA GLU A 442 -24.77 -3.07 -51.00
C GLU A 442 -24.15 -1.85 -50.31
N GLU A 443 -22.93 -1.99 -49.77
CA GLU A 443 -22.18 -0.88 -49.16
C GLU A 443 -21.81 0.19 -50.19
N LYS A 444 -21.45 -0.22 -51.41
CA LYS A 444 -21.19 0.70 -52.53
C LYS A 444 -22.43 1.50 -52.90
N LEU A 445 -23.59 0.84 -52.98
CA LEU A 445 -24.86 1.50 -53.26
C LEU A 445 -25.24 2.48 -52.16
N LEU A 446 -25.12 2.08 -50.88
CA LEU A 446 -25.37 2.97 -49.75
C LEU A 446 -24.50 4.23 -49.80
N ARG A 447 -23.20 4.09 -50.03
CA ARG A 447 -22.31 5.26 -50.16
C ARG A 447 -22.62 6.13 -51.37
N ALA A 448 -23.02 5.52 -52.49
CA ALA A 448 -23.45 6.28 -53.66
C ALA A 448 -24.74 7.09 -53.40
N ILE A 449 -25.67 6.55 -52.60
CA ILE A 449 -26.91 7.23 -52.20
C ILE A 449 -26.62 8.39 -51.23
N PHE A 450 -25.81 8.16 -50.19
CA PHE A 450 -25.53 9.15 -49.14
C PHE A 450 -24.38 10.11 -49.47
N GLY A 451 -23.64 9.87 -50.56
CA GLY A 451 -22.49 10.70 -50.95
C GLY A 451 -21.31 10.64 -49.97
N GLU A 452 -21.29 9.67 -49.07
CA GLU A 452 -20.22 9.50 -48.08
C GLU A 452 -18.94 9.01 -48.76
N LYS A 453 -17.88 9.81 -48.69
CA LYS A 453 -16.54 9.40 -49.14
C LYS A 453 -16.00 8.32 -48.20
N ALA A 454 -15.24 7.38 -48.76
CA ALA A 454 -14.47 6.45 -47.94
C ALA A 454 -13.47 7.25 -47.09
N GLY A 455 -13.54 7.13 -45.76
CA GLY A 455 -12.47 7.63 -44.90
C GLY A 455 -11.19 6.82 -45.13
N ASP A 456 -10.09 7.51 -45.41
CA ASP A 456 -8.74 6.93 -45.55
C ASP A 456 -8.14 6.53 -44.19
N VAL A 457 -8.82 6.91 -43.11
CA VAL A 457 -8.43 6.64 -41.72
C VAL A 457 -9.52 5.86 -40.99
N LYS A 458 -9.08 5.02 -40.05
CA LYS A 458 -9.94 4.26 -39.14
C LYS A 458 -9.77 4.81 -37.72
N ASP A 459 -10.87 4.89 -36.98
CA ASP A 459 -10.83 5.14 -35.55
C ASP A 459 -10.16 3.98 -34.80
N ALA A 460 -9.13 4.32 -34.05
CA ALA A 460 -8.40 3.44 -33.14
C ALA A 460 -8.21 4.09 -31.76
N SER A 461 -9.13 5.00 -31.39
CA SER A 461 -9.09 5.81 -30.18
C SER A 461 -9.18 4.97 -28.91
N LEU A 462 -8.69 5.54 -27.81
CA LEU A 462 -8.82 4.97 -26.49
C LEU A 462 -10.16 5.40 -25.88
N TYR A 463 -11.03 4.41 -25.66
CA TYR A 463 -12.32 4.60 -25.00
C TYR A 463 -12.26 4.22 -23.53
N CYS A 464 -13.03 4.93 -22.70
CA CYS A 464 -13.23 4.55 -21.30
C CYS A 464 -13.97 3.20 -21.25
N PRO A 465 -13.37 2.16 -20.63
CA PRO A 465 -13.96 0.82 -20.62
C PRO A 465 -15.26 0.75 -19.80
N PRO A 466 -16.10 -0.27 -20.05
CA PRO A 466 -17.32 -0.49 -19.29
C PRO A 466 -17.04 -0.72 -17.80
N GLY A 467 -17.86 -0.12 -16.95
CA GLY A 467 -17.74 -0.23 -15.48
C GLY A 467 -16.78 0.79 -14.83
N ILE A 468 -16.10 1.61 -15.63
CA ILE A 468 -15.23 2.68 -15.13
C ILE A 468 -15.95 4.02 -15.25
N GLU A 469 -16.21 4.65 -14.11
CA GLU A 469 -16.73 6.02 -14.01
C GLU A 469 -15.91 6.79 -12.99
N GLY A 470 -15.41 7.96 -13.39
CA GLY A 470 -14.49 8.70 -12.55
C GLY A 470 -14.06 10.04 -13.13
N THR A 471 -13.03 10.61 -12.52
CA THR A 471 -12.45 11.90 -12.92
C THR A 471 -11.02 11.71 -13.40
N ILE A 472 -10.66 12.36 -14.50
CA ILE A 472 -9.27 12.40 -14.98
C ILE A 472 -8.42 13.19 -13.99
N VAL A 473 -7.45 12.52 -13.35
CA VAL A 473 -6.53 13.15 -12.38
C VAL A 473 -5.30 13.70 -13.09
N ASP A 474 -4.76 12.93 -14.02
CA ASP A 474 -3.52 13.26 -14.70
C ASP A 474 -3.51 12.65 -16.10
N CYS A 475 -2.79 13.27 -17.03
CA CYS A 475 -2.48 12.69 -18.35
C CYS A 475 -1.02 12.99 -18.66
N LYS A 476 -0.24 11.93 -18.88
CA LYS A 476 1.18 12.03 -19.22
C LYS A 476 1.37 11.73 -20.69
N VAL A 477 2.09 12.61 -21.37
CA VAL A 477 2.46 12.46 -22.77
C VAL A 477 3.97 12.23 -22.82
N PHE A 478 4.37 11.12 -23.44
CA PHE A 478 5.76 10.78 -23.70
C PHE A 478 5.99 10.87 -25.20
N SER A 479 6.97 11.68 -25.59
CA SER A 479 7.35 11.88 -26.99
C SER A 479 8.76 11.39 -27.24
N ARG A 480 8.99 10.73 -28.38
CA ARG A 480 10.32 10.28 -28.78
C ARG A 480 11.27 11.48 -28.95
N LYS A 481 12.54 11.31 -28.54
CA LYS A 481 13.62 12.28 -28.79
C LYS A 481 13.66 12.71 -30.26
N GLY A 482 13.53 14.01 -30.52
CA GLY A 482 13.58 14.61 -31.86
C GLY A 482 12.22 14.79 -32.55
N ALA A 483 11.13 14.27 -31.99
CA ALA A 483 9.78 14.62 -32.44
C ALA A 483 9.39 16.02 -31.95
N GLU A 484 8.58 16.73 -32.73
CA GLU A 484 8.04 18.02 -32.30
C GLU A 484 7.12 17.83 -31.08
N LEU A 485 7.27 18.73 -30.11
CA LEU A 485 6.46 18.72 -28.90
C LEU A 485 5.14 19.45 -29.16
N ASP A 486 4.04 18.79 -28.87
CA ASP A 486 2.71 19.39 -28.84
C ASP A 486 2.64 20.54 -27.83
N GLU A 487 1.68 21.45 -28.00
CA GLU A 487 1.48 22.59 -27.10
C GLU A 487 1.28 22.16 -25.64
N ARG A 488 0.52 21.08 -25.41
CA ARG A 488 0.29 20.52 -24.07
C ARG A 488 1.58 20.02 -23.42
N SER A 489 2.45 19.36 -24.18
CA SER A 489 3.74 18.88 -23.69
C SER A 489 4.67 20.04 -23.30
N LYS A 490 4.63 21.15 -24.05
CA LYS A 490 5.37 22.38 -23.71
C LYS A 490 4.85 23.01 -22.40
N GLN A 491 3.53 23.12 -22.24
CA GLN A 491 2.91 23.65 -21.01
C GLN A 491 3.26 22.84 -19.77
N ILE A 492 3.25 21.50 -19.88
CA ILE A 492 3.61 20.60 -18.76
C ILE A 492 5.07 20.79 -18.35
N LEU A 493 5.99 20.89 -19.32
CA LEU A 493 7.42 21.13 -19.05
C LEU A 493 7.64 22.47 -18.37
N GLU A 494 6.99 23.54 -18.84
CA GLU A 494 7.12 24.88 -18.26
C GLU A 494 6.65 24.91 -16.80
N LEU A 495 5.52 24.27 -16.49
CA LEU A 495 4.99 24.21 -15.12
C LEU A 495 5.92 23.43 -14.17
N GLN A 496 6.60 22.39 -14.67
CA GLN A 496 7.61 21.65 -13.91
C GLN A 496 8.87 22.48 -13.65
N GLU A 497 9.33 23.25 -14.64
CA GLU A 497 10.47 24.17 -14.49
C GLU A 497 10.15 25.26 -13.45
N GLN A 498 8.97 25.87 -13.52
CA GLN A 498 8.53 26.88 -12.54
C GLN A 498 8.52 26.34 -11.11
N ARG A 499 8.08 25.09 -10.90
CA ARG A 499 8.08 24.45 -9.58
C ARG A 499 9.50 24.28 -9.02
N LEU A 500 10.47 23.91 -9.86
CA LEU A 500 11.87 23.81 -9.45
C LEU A 500 12.47 25.16 -9.07
N HIS A 501 12.19 26.21 -9.85
CA HIS A 501 12.64 27.56 -9.54
C HIS A 501 12.05 28.09 -8.23
N ARG A 502 10.75 27.84 -7.96
CA ARG A 502 10.11 28.22 -6.69
C ARG A 502 10.77 27.55 -5.49
N ASN A 503 11.11 26.27 -5.59
CA ASN A 503 11.83 25.56 -4.52
C ASN A 503 13.21 26.20 -4.25
N LEU A 504 13.95 26.52 -5.31
CA LEU A 504 15.25 27.17 -5.20
C LEU A 504 15.16 28.56 -4.53
N GLU A 505 14.12 29.35 -4.85
CA GLU A 505 13.90 30.65 -4.23
C GLU A 505 13.60 30.55 -2.73
N ASP A 506 12.79 29.58 -2.31
CA ASP A 506 12.50 29.35 -0.89
C ASP A 506 13.77 28.91 -0.12
N GLU A 507 14.61 28.03 -0.70
CA GLU A 507 15.88 27.63 -0.09
C GLU A 507 16.84 28.82 0.05
N LYS A 508 16.96 29.66 -0.98
CA LYS A 508 17.76 30.90 -0.95
C LYS A 508 17.28 31.86 0.13
N ARG A 509 15.96 32.02 0.28
CA ARG A 509 15.34 32.85 1.32
C ARG A 509 15.75 32.37 2.71
N ILE A 510 15.63 31.07 2.98
CA ILE A 510 15.92 30.52 4.32
C ILE A 510 17.41 30.61 4.66
N LEU A 511 18.29 30.38 3.68
CA LEU A 511 19.73 30.59 3.88
C LEU A 511 20.07 32.07 4.15
N SER A 512 19.37 33.00 3.49
CA SER A 512 19.54 34.44 3.71
C SER A 512 19.06 34.86 5.10
N ASP A 513 17.89 34.37 5.54
CA ASP A 513 17.37 34.58 6.89
C ASP A 513 18.35 34.08 7.97
N GLU A 514 18.96 32.90 7.74
CA GLU A 514 19.89 32.31 8.69
C GLU A 514 21.21 33.09 8.74
N ARG A 515 21.71 33.52 7.58
CA ARG A 515 22.83 34.47 7.49
C ARG A 515 22.53 35.72 8.32
N ALA A 516 21.37 36.34 8.15
CA ALA A 516 20.99 37.53 8.91
C ALA A 516 20.88 37.27 10.42
N LYS A 517 20.30 36.14 10.84
CA LYS A 517 20.21 35.74 12.26
C LYS A 517 21.60 35.53 12.90
N ARG A 518 22.54 34.93 12.17
CA ARG A 518 23.93 34.75 12.63
C ARG A 518 24.65 36.09 12.75
N LEU A 519 24.51 36.94 11.73
CA LEU A 519 25.07 38.29 11.76
C LEU A 519 24.48 39.11 12.91
N GLU A 520 23.17 39.02 13.16
CA GLU A 520 22.50 39.67 14.29
C GLU A 520 23.09 39.20 15.63
N SER A 521 23.30 37.90 15.83
CA SER A 521 23.90 37.37 17.06
C SER A 521 25.35 37.86 17.29
N LEU A 522 26.12 38.05 16.21
CA LEU A 522 27.49 38.56 16.27
C LEU A 522 27.56 40.09 16.48
N LEU A 523 26.54 40.80 16.00
CA LEU A 523 26.47 42.27 15.97
C LEU A 523 25.57 42.86 17.08
N HIS A 524 24.93 42.02 17.89
CA HIS A 524 24.06 42.45 18.98
C HIS A 524 24.81 43.34 19.98
N GLY A 525 24.32 44.57 20.20
CA GLY A 525 24.91 45.55 21.11
C GLY A 525 26.10 46.36 20.55
N LYS A 526 26.41 46.25 19.24
CA LYS A 526 27.48 47.04 18.60
C LYS A 526 26.91 48.15 17.72
N GLU A 527 27.51 49.34 17.79
CA GLU A 527 27.11 50.54 17.05
C GLU A 527 28.10 50.86 15.91
N LEU A 528 27.59 51.50 14.85
CA LEU A 528 28.37 51.96 13.71
C LEU A 528 29.10 53.28 14.03
N THR A 529 30.43 53.27 13.91
CA THR A 529 31.25 54.48 14.15
C THR A 529 31.25 55.47 12.97
N ALA A 530 30.78 55.06 11.79
CA ALA A 530 30.71 55.89 10.58
C ALA A 530 29.46 55.56 9.75
N ASP A 531 28.98 56.55 8.99
CA ASP A 531 27.87 56.38 8.05
C ASP A 531 28.21 55.35 6.96
N LEU A 532 27.27 54.46 6.65
CA LEU A 532 27.40 53.48 5.57
C LEU A 532 26.67 53.98 4.32
N HIS A 533 27.35 53.96 3.17
CA HIS A 533 26.80 54.37 1.87
C HIS A 533 26.83 53.21 0.87
N ASP A 534 25.77 53.08 0.05
CA ASP A 534 25.68 52.11 -1.05
C ASP A 534 26.63 52.50 -2.19
N GLU A 535 27.45 51.57 -2.65
CA GLU A 535 28.47 51.80 -3.68
C GLU A 535 27.87 52.17 -5.06
N LYS A 536 26.70 51.62 -5.43
CA LYS A 536 26.13 51.85 -6.77
C LYS A 536 25.24 53.08 -6.87
N THR A 537 24.58 53.44 -5.78
CA THR A 537 23.60 54.54 -5.76
C THR A 537 24.07 55.74 -4.95
N ASN A 538 25.20 55.62 -4.23
CA ASN A 538 25.72 56.60 -3.27
C ASN A 538 24.70 57.02 -2.20
N LYS A 539 23.59 56.28 -2.07
CA LYS A 539 22.55 56.52 -1.05
C LYS A 539 23.09 56.11 0.31
N LYS A 540 22.82 56.95 1.31
CA LYS A 540 23.11 56.67 2.71
C LYS A 540 22.23 55.50 3.18
N LEU A 541 22.85 54.37 3.53
CA LEU A 541 22.19 53.13 3.94
C LEU A 541 21.91 53.12 5.45
N LEU A 542 22.87 53.58 6.25
CA LEU A 542 22.79 53.61 7.72
C LEU A 542 23.47 54.86 8.26
N SER A 543 22.88 55.47 9.30
CA SER A 543 23.50 56.57 10.05
C SER A 543 24.45 56.05 11.13
N LYS A 544 25.44 56.87 11.48
CA LYS A 544 26.25 56.71 12.68
C LYS A 544 25.36 56.48 13.92
N ASP A 545 25.77 55.55 14.79
CA ASP A 545 25.06 55.13 16.01
C ASP A 545 23.68 54.46 15.81
N ALA A 546 23.33 54.08 14.58
CA ALA A 546 22.09 53.32 14.33
C ALA A 546 22.19 51.87 14.83
N PRO A 547 21.16 51.33 15.51
CA PRO A 547 21.13 49.93 15.89
C PRO A 547 21.01 49.03 14.66
N LEU A 548 21.83 47.97 14.62
CA LEU A 548 21.83 46.96 13.56
C LEU A 548 20.64 46.00 13.73
N THR A 549 19.45 46.43 13.30
CA THR A 549 18.24 45.60 13.30
C THR A 549 18.22 44.61 12.12
N ARG A 550 17.53 43.48 12.31
CA ARG A 550 17.39 42.37 11.34
C ARG A 550 16.99 42.81 9.92
N ASP A 551 16.01 43.72 9.80
CA ASP A 551 15.52 44.25 8.51
C ASP A 551 16.58 45.01 7.70
N VAL A 552 17.62 45.53 8.37
CA VAL A 552 18.72 46.24 7.72
C VAL A 552 19.80 45.27 7.28
N LEU A 553 20.09 44.25 8.08
CA LEU A 553 21.06 43.20 7.75
C LEU A 553 20.63 42.36 6.54
N ASP A 554 19.33 42.13 6.35
CA ASP A 554 18.78 41.42 5.18
C ASP A 554 19.01 42.18 3.86
N LYS A 555 18.99 43.51 3.91
CA LYS A 555 19.13 44.37 2.71
C LYS A 555 20.58 44.65 2.34
N LEU A 556 21.52 44.36 3.23
CA LEU A 556 22.94 44.64 3.05
C LEU A 556 23.64 43.52 2.26
N ARG A 557 24.38 43.93 1.23
CA ARG A 557 25.18 42.99 0.44
C ARG A 557 26.46 42.65 1.18
N ALA A 558 27.04 41.50 0.86
CA ALA A 558 28.32 41.02 1.42
C ALA A 558 29.44 42.07 1.41
N ARG A 559 29.46 42.93 0.38
CA ARG A 559 30.48 43.98 0.21
C ARG A 559 30.25 45.21 1.10
N ASP A 560 29.00 45.47 1.50
CA ASP A 560 28.64 46.60 2.37
C ASP A 560 28.92 46.25 3.83
N LEU A 561 28.73 45.00 4.22
CA LEU A 561 29.11 44.45 5.53
C LEU A 561 30.61 44.57 5.79
N LYS A 562 31.46 44.35 4.76
CA LYS A 562 32.92 44.51 4.84
C LYS A 562 33.40 45.94 5.16
N ARG A 563 32.57 46.95 4.89
CA ARG A 563 32.90 48.38 5.14
C ARG A 563 32.39 48.90 6.47
N MET A 564 31.63 48.09 7.22
CA MET A 564 31.14 48.47 8.54
C MET A 564 32.31 48.66 9.52
N ARG A 565 32.39 49.83 10.14
CA ARG A 565 33.34 50.10 11.22
C ARG A 565 32.61 50.03 12.56
N LEU A 566 32.79 48.92 13.27
CA LEU A 566 32.18 48.65 14.58
C LEU A 566 33.02 49.27 15.72
N SER A 567 32.37 49.59 16.84
CA SER A 567 33.02 50.19 18.02
C SER A 567 34.10 49.29 18.65
N SER A 568 33.96 47.97 18.56
CA SER A 568 34.95 46.97 19.01
C SER A 568 35.93 46.61 17.88
N LYS A 569 37.19 47.05 17.98
CA LYS A 569 38.29 46.69 17.05
C LYS A 569 38.80 45.25 17.26
N ASP A 570 37.92 44.25 17.19
CA ASP A 570 38.33 42.84 17.23
C ASP A 570 38.46 42.27 15.79
N PRO A 571 39.68 41.91 15.32
CA PRO A 571 39.90 41.36 13.98
C PRO A 571 39.14 40.06 13.71
N ARG A 572 38.88 39.28 14.77
CA ARG A 572 38.19 37.98 14.70
C ARG A 572 36.75 38.09 14.20
N ILE A 573 36.09 39.21 14.44
CA ILE A 573 34.69 39.42 14.01
C ILE A 573 34.62 39.55 12.49
N ASN A 574 35.57 40.26 11.87
CA ASN A 574 35.60 40.42 10.43
C ASN A 574 35.92 39.09 9.71
N GLU A 575 36.80 38.26 10.28
CA GLU A 575 37.05 36.91 9.78
C GLU A 575 35.80 36.02 9.87
N GLN A 576 35.06 36.08 10.99
CA GLN A 576 33.80 35.32 11.16
C GLN A 576 32.70 35.80 10.20
N ILE A 577 32.60 37.10 9.93
CA ILE A 577 31.66 37.65 8.94
C ILE A 577 32.02 37.14 7.53
N ASP A 578 33.31 37.17 7.18
CA ASP A 578 33.79 36.68 5.88
C ASP A 578 33.54 35.18 5.71
N GLU A 579 33.77 34.38 6.76
CA GLU A 579 33.47 32.95 6.76
C GLU A 579 31.98 32.65 6.54
N ILE A 580 31.08 33.40 7.22
CA ILE A 580 29.64 33.24 7.07
C ILE A 580 29.18 33.62 5.64
N GLU A 581 29.71 34.69 5.07
CA GLU A 581 29.42 35.12 3.69
C GLU A 581 29.90 34.13 2.64
N GLU A 582 31.15 33.67 2.76
CA GLU A 582 31.73 32.74 1.80
C GLU A 582 31.01 31.39 1.84
N MET A 583 30.67 30.90 3.05
CA MET A 583 29.86 29.69 3.21
C MET A 583 28.47 29.82 2.56
N THR A 584 27.77 30.93 2.82
CA THR A 584 26.40 31.16 2.31
C THR A 584 26.40 31.28 0.80
N SER A 585 27.30 32.08 0.23
CA SER A 585 27.40 32.28 -1.22
C SER A 585 27.78 30.99 -1.96
N ARG A 586 28.68 30.18 -1.39
CA ARG A 586 29.04 28.87 -1.94
C ARG A 586 27.87 27.89 -1.94
N GLN A 587 27.08 27.84 -0.86
CA GLN A 587 25.89 26.99 -0.79
C GLN A 587 24.85 27.39 -1.83
N ILE A 588 24.58 28.69 -1.99
CA ILE A 588 23.65 29.20 -3.01
C ILE A 588 24.08 28.77 -4.42
N ALA A 589 25.36 28.92 -4.76
CA ALA A 589 25.89 28.52 -6.07
C ALA A 589 25.75 27.00 -6.34
N VAL A 590 25.92 26.17 -5.31
CA VAL A 590 25.70 24.71 -5.41
C VAL A 590 24.23 24.40 -5.68
N LEU A 591 23.29 25.06 -4.98
CA LEU A 591 21.86 24.85 -5.19
C LEU A 591 21.39 25.28 -6.58
N GLU A 592 21.92 26.40 -7.10
CA GLU A 592 21.67 26.85 -8.47
C GLU A 592 22.10 25.80 -9.49
N LYS A 593 23.35 25.30 -9.37
CA LYS A 593 23.87 24.28 -10.28
C LYS A 593 23.08 22.97 -10.25
N ILE A 594 22.71 22.48 -9.05
CA ILE A 594 21.89 21.27 -8.92
C ILE A 594 20.52 21.46 -9.59
N THR A 595 19.94 22.65 -9.48
CA THR A 595 18.64 22.98 -10.09
C THR A 595 18.76 23.04 -11.61
N GLU A 596 19.81 23.66 -12.15
CA GLU A 596 20.10 23.68 -13.58
C GLU A 596 20.29 22.28 -14.16
N GLU A 597 21.00 21.39 -13.45
CA GLU A 597 21.17 20.00 -13.87
C GLU A 597 19.83 19.23 -13.89
N LYS A 598 18.93 19.48 -12.91
CA LYS A 598 17.58 18.90 -12.89
C LYS A 598 16.73 19.40 -14.07
N VAL A 599 16.77 20.69 -14.37
CA VAL A 599 16.07 21.29 -15.52
C VAL A 599 16.62 20.74 -16.84
N ALA A 600 17.94 20.62 -16.98
CA ALA A 600 18.56 20.02 -18.16
C ALA A 600 18.13 18.56 -18.38
N LYS A 601 17.95 17.80 -17.29
CA LYS A 601 17.46 16.42 -17.37
C LYS A 601 15.98 16.36 -17.78
N LEU A 602 15.14 17.28 -17.33
CA LEU A 602 13.73 17.38 -17.73
C LEU A 602 13.56 17.68 -19.22
N ARG A 603 14.44 18.52 -19.79
CA ARG A 603 14.45 18.82 -21.23
C ARG A 603 14.91 17.65 -22.09
N LYS A 604 15.57 16.65 -21.50
CA LYS A 604 16.01 15.45 -22.23
C LYS A 604 14.79 14.55 -22.45
N GLY A 605 14.31 14.49 -23.69
CA GLY A 605 13.14 13.67 -24.06
C GLY A 605 13.28 12.17 -23.74
N ASP A 606 12.17 11.45 -23.83
CA ASP A 606 12.06 10.07 -23.37
C ASP A 606 12.55 9.03 -24.39
N GLU A 607 12.92 7.85 -23.88
CA GLU A 607 13.26 6.68 -24.70
C GLU A 607 12.05 5.76 -24.82
N LEU A 608 11.42 5.78 -26.00
CA LEU A 608 10.27 4.94 -26.32
C LEU A 608 10.68 3.66 -27.07
N PRO A 609 9.88 2.58 -27.01
CA PRO A 609 10.10 1.38 -27.80
C PRO A 609 10.24 1.67 -29.30
N PRO A 610 10.95 0.81 -30.07
CA PRO A 610 11.09 0.98 -31.51
C PRO A 610 9.72 0.98 -32.20
N GLY A 611 9.54 1.86 -33.18
CA GLY A 611 8.25 2.07 -33.86
C GLY A 611 7.21 2.92 -33.11
N VAL A 612 7.35 3.17 -31.80
CA VAL A 612 6.44 4.05 -31.05
C VAL A 612 6.86 5.52 -31.17
N ILE A 613 5.99 6.35 -31.71
CA ILE A 613 6.23 7.79 -31.90
C ILE A 613 5.88 8.55 -30.62
N LYS A 614 4.69 8.26 -30.08
CA LYS A 614 4.09 8.93 -28.92
C LYS A 614 3.34 7.92 -28.07
N LEU A 615 3.42 8.08 -26.75
CA LEU A 615 2.69 7.28 -25.76
C LEU A 615 1.93 8.23 -24.85
N VAL A 616 0.62 8.03 -24.72
CA VAL A 616 -0.23 8.82 -23.83
C VAL A 616 -0.79 7.91 -22.75
N LYS A 617 -0.65 8.33 -21.49
CA LYS A 617 -1.19 7.64 -20.31
C LYS A 617 -2.21 8.53 -19.63
N CYS A 618 -3.42 8.04 -19.46
CA CYS A 618 -4.51 8.71 -18.75
C CYS A 618 -4.75 8.03 -17.41
N TYR A 619 -4.83 8.82 -16.33
CA TYR A 619 -5.12 8.33 -14.98
C TYR A 619 -6.53 8.74 -14.58
N ILE A 620 -7.38 7.74 -14.34
CA ILE A 620 -8.78 7.95 -13.92
C ILE A 620 -8.88 7.62 -12.43
N ALA A 621 -9.29 8.58 -11.61
CA ALA A 621 -9.65 8.31 -10.23
C ALA A 621 -11.15 8.02 -10.11
N MET A 622 -11.45 6.87 -9.50
CA MET A 622 -12.79 6.45 -9.15
C MET A 622 -12.95 6.45 -7.64
N LYS A 623 -14.11 6.92 -7.17
CA LYS A 623 -14.51 6.76 -5.78
C LYS A 623 -15.38 5.52 -5.68
N ARG A 624 -14.90 4.50 -4.97
CA ARG A 624 -15.65 3.27 -4.75
C ARG A 624 -16.24 3.28 -3.36
N LYS A 625 -17.54 3.51 -3.30
CA LYS A 625 -18.33 3.42 -2.07
C LYS A 625 -18.48 1.96 -1.64
N LEU A 626 -19.02 1.75 -0.46
CA LEU A 626 -19.36 0.43 0.03
C LEU A 626 -20.65 -0.05 -0.65
N SER A 627 -20.65 -1.27 -1.19
CA SER A 627 -21.82 -1.85 -1.87
C SER A 627 -22.12 -3.28 -1.42
N VAL A 628 -23.32 -3.76 -1.73
CA VAL A 628 -23.71 -5.15 -1.47
C VAL A 628 -22.84 -6.08 -2.33
N GLY A 629 -22.27 -7.11 -1.71
CA GLY A 629 -21.30 -8.01 -2.35
C GLY A 629 -19.83 -7.68 -2.05
N ASP A 630 -19.53 -6.49 -1.52
CA ASP A 630 -18.18 -6.17 -1.05
C ASP A 630 -17.79 -7.04 0.14
N LYS A 631 -16.49 -7.34 0.24
CA LYS A 631 -15.93 -8.15 1.32
C LYS A 631 -15.32 -7.27 2.41
N MET A 632 -15.76 -7.49 3.65
CA MET A 632 -15.18 -6.89 4.85
C MET A 632 -14.57 -7.96 5.74
N ALA A 633 -13.65 -7.56 6.62
CA ALA A 633 -13.08 -8.44 7.62
C ALA A 633 -12.66 -7.69 8.87
N GLY A 634 -12.61 -8.38 10.01
CA GLY A 634 -11.86 -7.92 11.18
C GLY A 634 -10.45 -8.50 11.22
N ARG A 635 -9.69 -8.15 12.25
CA ARG A 635 -8.30 -8.64 12.44
C ARG A 635 -8.22 -10.10 12.91
N HIS A 636 -9.31 -10.65 13.42
CA HIS A 636 -9.41 -11.98 14.03
C HIS A 636 -9.82 -13.09 13.03
N GLY A 637 -9.56 -12.90 11.73
CA GLY A 637 -9.93 -13.87 10.68
C GLY A 637 -11.44 -14.04 10.45
N ASN A 638 -12.26 -13.12 10.99
CA ASN A 638 -13.69 -13.00 10.71
C ASN A 638 -13.87 -12.25 9.38
N LYS A 639 -14.21 -12.98 8.32
CA LYS A 639 -14.52 -12.42 7.00
C LYS A 639 -16.03 -12.46 6.77
N GLY A 640 -16.53 -11.51 6.02
CA GLY A 640 -17.91 -11.54 5.59
C GLY A 640 -18.18 -10.71 4.35
N VAL A 641 -19.29 -11.04 3.69
CA VAL A 641 -19.78 -10.33 2.52
C VAL A 641 -20.98 -9.50 2.93
N ILE A 642 -21.03 -8.25 2.49
CA ILE A 642 -22.17 -7.39 2.77
C ILE A 642 -23.39 -7.94 2.03
N ALA A 643 -24.38 -8.41 2.76
CA ALA A 643 -25.62 -8.92 2.17
C ALA A 643 -26.68 -7.84 2.02
N ARG A 644 -26.75 -6.89 2.97
CA ARG A 644 -27.72 -5.81 2.93
C ARG A 644 -27.20 -4.56 3.63
N ILE A 645 -27.49 -3.42 3.01
CA ILE A 645 -27.39 -2.09 3.62
C ILE A 645 -28.79 -1.73 4.12
N VAL A 646 -28.92 -1.46 5.41
CA VAL A 646 -30.20 -1.23 6.11
C VAL A 646 -30.29 0.25 6.54
N PRO A 647 -31.45 0.91 6.37
CA PRO A 647 -31.65 2.29 6.84
C PRO A 647 -31.32 2.45 8.33
N GLU A 648 -30.88 3.64 8.74
CA GLU A 648 -30.43 3.90 10.11
C GLU A 648 -31.55 3.68 11.14
N GLU A 649 -32.79 4.00 10.76
CA GLU A 649 -34.00 3.84 11.57
C GLU A 649 -34.41 2.38 11.78
N ASP A 650 -34.06 1.49 10.85
CA ASP A 650 -34.41 0.06 10.92
C ASP A 650 -33.37 -0.73 11.73
N MET A 651 -32.20 -0.15 12.01
CA MET A 651 -31.13 -0.81 12.73
C MET A 651 -31.47 -0.97 14.22
N PRO A 652 -30.99 -2.05 14.88
CA PRO A 652 -31.03 -2.13 16.33
C PRO A 652 -30.33 -0.92 16.96
N TYR A 653 -30.91 -0.35 18.02
CA TYR A 653 -30.34 0.82 18.69
C TYR A 653 -30.18 0.61 20.20
N LEU A 654 -29.20 1.33 20.74
CA LEU A 654 -28.88 1.37 22.17
C LEU A 654 -29.96 2.14 22.96
N PRO A 655 -30.06 1.97 24.29
CA PRO A 655 -31.02 2.72 25.11
C PRO A 655 -30.86 4.25 25.03
N ASP A 656 -29.70 4.74 24.58
CA ASP A 656 -29.42 6.17 24.35
C ASP A 656 -29.89 6.68 22.97
N GLY A 657 -30.49 5.80 22.15
CA GLY A 657 -30.96 6.11 20.79
C GLY A 657 -29.91 5.92 19.71
N THR A 658 -28.67 5.54 20.05
CA THR A 658 -27.61 5.35 19.04
C THR A 658 -27.84 4.07 18.25
N PRO A 659 -28.02 4.12 16.91
CA PRO A 659 -28.14 2.91 16.09
C PRO A 659 -26.80 2.19 15.98
N VAL A 660 -26.85 0.86 15.96
CA VAL A 660 -25.71 -0.01 15.68
C VAL A 660 -25.30 0.17 14.21
N GLU A 661 -24.01 0.10 13.92
CA GLU A 661 -23.47 0.34 12.58
C GLU A 661 -23.31 -0.96 11.78
N ILE A 662 -22.93 -2.05 12.44
CA ILE A 662 -22.84 -3.38 11.82
C ILE A 662 -23.47 -4.45 12.73
N VAL A 663 -24.20 -5.39 12.15
CA VAL A 663 -24.69 -6.57 12.88
C VAL A 663 -23.96 -7.82 12.39
N LEU A 664 -23.30 -8.52 13.33
CA LEU A 664 -22.54 -9.74 13.07
C LEU A 664 -23.26 -10.96 13.67
N ASN A 665 -23.07 -12.12 13.03
CA ASN A 665 -23.65 -13.37 13.49
C ASN A 665 -22.86 -13.94 14.68
N PRO A 666 -23.49 -14.16 15.86
CA PRO A 666 -22.81 -14.71 17.02
C PRO A 666 -22.38 -16.18 16.82
N LEU A 667 -23.05 -16.93 15.95
CA LEU A 667 -22.78 -18.36 15.74
C LEU A 667 -21.40 -18.62 15.08
N GLY A 668 -20.86 -17.62 14.39
CA GLY A 668 -19.55 -17.70 13.75
C GLY A 668 -18.39 -17.74 14.74
N VAL A 669 -18.57 -17.26 15.98
CA VAL A 669 -17.48 -17.14 16.97
C VAL A 669 -17.13 -18.49 17.61
N PRO A 670 -18.08 -19.28 18.17
CA PRO A 670 -17.74 -20.55 18.81
C PRO A 670 -17.18 -21.59 17.84
N SER A 671 -17.73 -21.67 16.62
CA SER A 671 -17.29 -22.63 15.60
C SER A 671 -15.86 -22.38 15.12
N ARG A 672 -15.41 -21.11 15.14
CA ARG A 672 -14.10 -20.69 14.65
C ARG A 672 -13.08 -20.43 15.74
N MET A 673 -13.50 -20.45 17.00
CA MET A 673 -12.66 -20.24 18.17
C MET A 673 -11.80 -18.97 18.07
N ASN A 674 -12.37 -17.86 17.58
CA ASN A 674 -11.74 -16.55 17.55
C ASN A 674 -12.40 -15.60 18.56
N VAL A 675 -12.18 -15.91 19.84
CA VAL A 675 -12.79 -15.19 20.96
C VAL A 675 -12.17 -13.79 21.13
N GLY A 676 -10.97 -13.56 20.59
CA GLY A 676 -10.29 -12.26 20.62
C GLY A 676 -11.16 -11.12 20.11
N GLN A 677 -12.01 -11.36 19.10
CA GLN A 677 -12.91 -10.33 18.55
C GLN A 677 -13.95 -9.83 19.58
N ILE A 678 -14.39 -10.68 20.50
CA ILE A 678 -15.35 -10.30 21.55
C ILE A 678 -14.64 -9.45 22.61
N LEU A 679 -13.40 -9.83 22.96
CA LEU A 679 -12.57 -9.08 23.90
C LEU A 679 -12.21 -7.69 23.33
N GLU A 680 -11.88 -7.63 22.04
CA GLU A 680 -11.69 -6.38 21.29
C GLU A 680 -12.95 -5.52 21.37
N THR A 681 -14.13 -6.10 21.10
CA THR A 681 -15.42 -5.40 21.13
C THR A 681 -15.70 -4.78 22.50
N HIS A 682 -15.46 -5.52 23.58
CA HIS A 682 -15.67 -5.02 24.95
C HIS A 682 -14.69 -3.90 25.32
N LEU A 683 -13.40 -4.09 25.06
CA LEU A 683 -12.39 -3.11 25.40
C LEU A 683 -12.53 -1.85 24.52
N GLY A 684 -12.87 -2.01 23.25
CA GLY A 684 -13.17 -0.92 22.32
C GLY A 684 -14.38 -0.09 22.76
N TRP A 685 -15.38 -0.72 23.40
CA TRP A 685 -16.51 0.01 23.94
C TRP A 685 -16.13 0.90 25.13
N ALA A 686 -15.31 0.37 26.04
CA ALA A 686 -14.74 1.15 27.14
C ALA A 686 -13.86 2.30 26.60
N ALA A 687 -13.05 2.02 25.57
CA ALA A 687 -12.15 2.98 24.91
C ALA A 687 -12.94 4.18 24.35
N ALA A 688 -13.99 3.91 23.58
CA ALA A 688 -14.82 4.94 22.96
C ALA A 688 -15.52 5.83 23.99
N LYS A 689 -16.06 5.26 25.08
CA LYS A 689 -16.73 6.04 26.14
C LYS A 689 -15.75 6.86 26.99
N LEU A 690 -14.52 6.36 27.20
CA LEU A 690 -13.48 7.07 27.96
C LEU A 690 -12.67 8.06 27.12
N GLY A 691 -12.73 7.97 25.78
CA GLY A 691 -11.90 8.75 24.87
C GLY A 691 -10.42 8.36 24.92
N LEU A 692 -10.13 7.08 25.18
CA LEU A 692 -8.78 6.55 25.34
C LEU A 692 -8.47 5.51 24.24
N HIS A 693 -7.19 5.36 23.91
CA HIS A 693 -6.69 4.26 23.08
C HIS A 693 -5.94 3.28 23.96
N PHE A 694 -6.20 1.98 23.80
CA PHE A 694 -5.54 0.92 24.55
C PHE A 694 -4.56 0.15 23.67
N ALA A 695 -3.41 -0.20 24.23
CA ALA A 695 -2.48 -1.14 23.63
C ALA A 695 -2.55 -2.46 24.40
N THR A 696 -2.86 -3.55 23.70
CA THR A 696 -2.86 -4.94 24.17
C THR A 696 -1.79 -5.69 23.37
N PRO A 697 -0.53 -5.69 23.83
CA PRO A 697 0.54 -6.48 23.22
C PRO A 697 0.19 -7.96 23.06
N VAL A 698 0.70 -8.57 22.00
CA VAL A 698 0.53 -10.01 21.72
C VAL A 698 1.17 -10.87 22.82
N PHE A 699 0.40 -11.80 23.41
CA PHE A 699 0.78 -12.66 24.55
C PHE A 699 1.12 -11.92 25.87
N ASP A 700 0.95 -10.60 25.92
CA ASP A 700 1.13 -9.74 27.10
C ASP A 700 0.00 -8.70 27.14
N GLY A 701 -1.22 -9.18 26.87
CA GLY A 701 -2.42 -8.38 26.70
C GLY A 701 -3.19 -8.13 28.00
N ALA A 702 -4.20 -7.26 27.91
CA ALA A 702 -5.13 -7.02 29.01
C ALA A 702 -5.89 -8.31 29.39
N ALA A 703 -5.93 -8.64 30.68
CA ALA A 703 -6.72 -9.77 31.15
C ALA A 703 -8.21 -9.41 31.21
N GLU A 704 -9.09 -10.42 31.28
CA GLU A 704 -10.55 -10.22 31.40
C GLU A 704 -10.92 -9.32 32.61
N LYS A 705 -10.18 -9.44 33.72
CA LYS A 705 -10.37 -8.60 34.91
C LYS A 705 -10.11 -7.12 34.63
N ASP A 706 -9.09 -6.83 33.82
CA ASP A 706 -8.73 -5.46 33.45
C ASP A 706 -9.80 -4.87 32.53
N ILE A 707 -10.27 -5.64 31.54
CA ILE A 707 -11.36 -5.23 30.64
C ILE A 707 -12.62 -4.91 31.44
N LYS A 708 -13.03 -5.78 32.37
CA LYS A 708 -14.15 -5.54 33.28
C LYS A 708 -13.93 -4.29 34.15
N GLY A 709 -12.70 -4.07 34.62
CA GLY A 709 -12.32 -2.87 35.34
C GLY A 709 -12.49 -1.59 34.50
N GLN A 710 -12.11 -1.61 33.23
CA GLN A 710 -12.29 -0.47 32.32
C GLN A 710 -13.75 -0.23 31.95
N LEU A 711 -14.54 -1.29 31.72
CA LEU A 711 -15.98 -1.18 31.50
C LEU A 711 -16.69 -0.52 32.68
N ASN A 712 -16.35 -0.93 33.91
CA ASN A 712 -16.88 -0.32 35.12
C ASN A 712 -16.51 1.17 35.24
N LYS A 713 -15.26 1.53 34.92
CA LYS A 713 -14.82 2.94 34.90
C LYS A 713 -15.57 3.77 33.85
N ALA A 714 -15.94 3.17 32.73
CA ALA A 714 -16.73 3.80 31.68
C ALA A 714 -18.23 3.90 32.00
N GLY A 715 -18.69 3.34 33.13
CA GLY A 715 -20.11 3.27 33.48
C GLY A 715 -20.90 2.27 32.62
N LEU A 716 -20.22 1.31 31.99
CA LEU A 716 -20.82 0.28 31.14
C LEU A 716 -21.01 -1.03 31.91
N PRO A 717 -21.93 -1.93 31.47
CA PRO A 717 -22.11 -3.23 32.08
C PRO A 717 -20.83 -4.08 32.02
N SER A 718 -20.43 -4.67 33.15
CA SER A 718 -19.24 -5.55 33.23
C SER A 718 -19.35 -6.81 32.37
N SER A 719 -20.55 -7.17 31.92
CA SER A 719 -20.78 -8.29 31.00
C SER A 719 -20.50 -7.95 29.53
N GLY A 720 -20.36 -6.66 29.20
CA GLY A 720 -20.29 -6.19 27.80
C GLY A 720 -21.61 -6.36 27.03
N LYS A 721 -22.70 -6.69 27.72
CA LYS A 721 -24.03 -6.87 27.13
C LYS A 721 -24.99 -5.80 27.59
N ILE A 722 -25.84 -5.34 26.67
CA ILE A 722 -26.87 -4.34 26.95
C ILE A 722 -28.18 -4.70 26.26
N GLN A 723 -29.26 -4.17 26.81
CA GLN A 723 -30.57 -4.27 26.20
C GLN A 723 -30.62 -3.41 24.93
N LEU A 724 -30.86 -4.04 23.78
CA LEU A 724 -31.09 -3.35 22.50
C LEU A 724 -32.59 -3.27 22.21
N TYR A 725 -32.96 -2.35 21.33
CA TYR A 725 -34.31 -2.15 20.81
C TYR A 725 -34.31 -2.33 19.29
N ASP A 726 -35.36 -2.95 18.76
CA ASP A 726 -35.58 -3.11 17.32
C ASP A 726 -35.99 -1.78 16.70
N GLY A 727 -35.23 -1.28 15.72
CA GLY A 727 -35.54 -0.04 15.00
C GLY A 727 -36.89 -0.04 14.30
N MET A 728 -37.34 -1.21 13.83
CA MET A 728 -38.56 -1.31 13.03
C MET A 728 -39.84 -1.40 13.88
N THR A 729 -39.76 -1.98 15.07
CA THR A 729 -40.93 -2.20 15.95
C THR A 729 -40.89 -1.34 17.21
N GLY A 730 -39.73 -0.82 17.59
CA GLY A 730 -39.50 -0.10 18.85
C GLY A 730 -39.49 -1.00 20.09
N GLN A 731 -39.64 -2.32 19.93
CA GLN A 731 -39.66 -3.26 21.06
C GLN A 731 -38.24 -3.62 21.50
N ALA A 732 -38.07 -3.82 22.81
CA ALA A 732 -36.81 -4.35 23.35
C ALA A 732 -36.64 -5.82 22.97
N PHE A 733 -35.43 -6.25 22.61
CA PHE A 733 -35.14 -7.68 22.43
C PHE A 733 -35.26 -8.45 23.74
N GLU A 734 -35.57 -9.74 23.69
CA GLU A 734 -35.77 -10.52 24.92
C GLU A 734 -34.49 -10.73 25.73
N GLN A 735 -33.34 -10.79 25.07
CA GLN A 735 -32.04 -11.03 25.69
C GLN A 735 -31.08 -9.86 25.45
N PRO A 736 -30.23 -9.52 26.43
CA PRO A 736 -29.20 -8.51 26.24
C PRO A 736 -28.13 -9.02 25.26
N VAL A 737 -27.74 -8.14 24.35
CA VAL A 737 -26.84 -8.45 23.23
C VAL A 737 -25.45 -7.90 23.54
N THR A 738 -24.41 -8.61 23.10
CA THR A 738 -23.03 -8.09 23.15
C THR A 738 -22.89 -6.97 22.14
N VAL A 739 -22.53 -5.78 22.63
CA VAL A 739 -22.33 -4.57 21.83
C VAL A 739 -20.98 -3.96 22.15
N GLY A 740 -20.35 -3.32 21.17
CA GLY A 740 -19.14 -2.54 21.39
C GLY A 740 -18.45 -2.15 20.09
N TYR A 741 -17.24 -1.62 20.20
CA TYR A 741 -16.48 -1.18 19.02
C TYR A 741 -15.46 -2.23 18.62
N ILE A 742 -15.50 -2.66 17.36
CA ILE A 742 -14.52 -3.55 16.76
C ILE A 742 -13.84 -2.86 15.56
N TYR A 743 -12.58 -3.18 15.30
CA TYR A 743 -11.85 -2.62 14.16
C TYR A 743 -12.12 -3.42 12.87
N MET A 744 -12.83 -2.81 11.92
CA MET A 744 -13.24 -3.45 10.67
C MET A 744 -12.53 -2.85 9.45
N LEU A 745 -12.17 -3.73 8.52
CA LEU A 745 -11.39 -3.47 7.32
C LEU A 745 -12.24 -3.71 6.08
N LYS A 746 -12.09 -2.87 5.05
CA LYS A 746 -12.59 -3.14 3.70
C LYS A 746 -11.50 -3.81 2.90
N LEU A 747 -11.76 -4.98 2.33
CA LEU A 747 -10.76 -5.72 1.53
C LEU A 747 -10.80 -5.28 0.06
N SER A 748 -9.71 -5.53 -0.67
CA SER A 748 -9.59 -5.27 -2.12
C SER A 748 -10.50 -6.11 -3.00
N HIS A 749 -11.24 -7.06 -2.42
CA HIS A 749 -12.21 -7.89 -3.09
C HIS A 749 -13.56 -7.17 -3.27
N LEU A 750 -13.59 -6.25 -4.22
CA LEU A 750 -14.76 -5.44 -4.54
C LEU A 750 -15.68 -6.16 -5.52
N VAL A 751 -16.99 -5.97 -5.38
CA VAL A 751 -17.98 -6.63 -6.23
C VAL A 751 -17.90 -6.15 -7.69
N ASP A 752 -17.67 -4.85 -7.90
CA ASP A 752 -17.59 -4.24 -9.23
C ASP A 752 -16.45 -4.84 -10.08
N ASP A 753 -15.36 -5.26 -9.44
CA ASP A 753 -14.26 -5.93 -10.12
C ASP A 753 -14.61 -7.37 -10.53
N LYS A 754 -15.51 -8.01 -9.77
CA LYS A 754 -15.87 -9.42 -9.94
C LYS A 754 -17.08 -9.64 -10.84
N ILE A 755 -17.99 -8.68 -10.93
CA ILE A 755 -19.12 -8.78 -11.86
C ILE A 755 -18.57 -8.84 -13.28
N HIS A 756 -18.98 -9.89 -13.99
CA HIS A 756 -18.65 -10.12 -15.39
C HIS A 756 -19.81 -10.85 -16.07
N ALA A 757 -20.26 -10.31 -17.18
CA ALA A 757 -21.31 -10.90 -18.01
C ALA A 757 -20.90 -10.79 -19.48
N ARG A 758 -21.20 -11.84 -20.24
CA ARG A 758 -20.94 -11.92 -21.67
C ARG A 758 -22.17 -12.49 -22.37
N SER A 759 -22.63 -11.79 -23.39
CA SER A 759 -23.52 -12.34 -24.41
C SER A 759 -22.70 -12.86 -25.59
N ILE A 760 -22.05 -11.94 -26.31
CA ILE A 760 -21.16 -12.21 -27.44
C ILE A 760 -19.85 -11.47 -27.20
N GLY A 761 -18.76 -12.02 -27.70
CA GLY A 761 -17.44 -11.40 -27.56
C GLY A 761 -16.45 -11.96 -28.57
N PRO A 762 -15.17 -11.61 -28.42
CA PRO A 762 -14.12 -12.15 -29.27
C PRO A 762 -13.94 -13.66 -29.05
N TYR A 763 -13.40 -14.30 -30.09
CA TYR A 763 -13.11 -15.73 -30.15
C TYR A 763 -11.63 -15.95 -30.45
N SER A 764 -11.11 -17.07 -29.97
CA SER A 764 -9.76 -17.55 -30.28
C SER A 764 -9.64 -17.83 -31.78
N LEU A 765 -8.52 -17.40 -32.38
CA LEU A 765 -8.26 -17.65 -33.79
C LEU A 765 -8.09 -19.15 -34.10
N ILE A 766 -7.50 -19.89 -33.16
CA ILE A 766 -7.16 -21.31 -33.36
C ILE A 766 -8.37 -22.19 -33.04
N THR A 767 -8.90 -22.09 -31.82
CA THR A 767 -9.93 -23.00 -31.34
C THR A 767 -11.35 -22.53 -31.63
N GLN A 768 -11.53 -21.31 -32.13
CA GLN A 768 -12.84 -20.66 -32.33
C GLN A 768 -13.71 -20.55 -31.07
N GLN A 769 -13.17 -20.85 -29.89
CA GLN A 769 -13.84 -20.73 -28.60
C GLN A 769 -13.86 -19.28 -28.11
N PRO A 770 -14.84 -18.89 -27.27
CA PRO A 770 -14.80 -17.67 -26.49
C PRO A 770 -13.43 -17.45 -25.84
N LEU A 771 -12.87 -16.25 -25.96
CA LEU A 771 -11.66 -15.90 -25.19
C LEU A 771 -11.91 -16.03 -23.69
N GLY A 772 -10.84 -16.17 -22.90
CA GLY A 772 -10.91 -16.26 -21.45
C GLY A 772 -10.69 -14.90 -20.76
N GLY A 773 -11.39 -14.68 -19.64
CA GLY A 773 -11.12 -13.56 -18.74
C GLY A 773 -11.84 -12.25 -19.06
N LYS A 774 -12.13 -11.46 -18.02
CA LYS A 774 -12.90 -10.20 -18.08
C LYS A 774 -12.28 -9.16 -19.02
N ALA A 775 -10.95 -9.02 -19.01
CA ALA A 775 -10.24 -8.01 -19.82
C ALA A 775 -10.42 -8.20 -21.33
N GLN A 776 -10.66 -9.43 -21.78
CA GLN A 776 -10.91 -9.77 -23.19
C GLN A 776 -12.41 -9.98 -23.48
N PHE A 777 -13.28 -9.60 -22.54
CA PHE A 777 -14.71 -9.90 -22.62
C PHE A 777 -14.99 -11.40 -22.82
N GLY A 778 -14.26 -12.22 -22.06
CA GLY A 778 -14.21 -13.67 -22.20
C GLY A 778 -15.43 -14.41 -21.67
N GLY A 779 -15.61 -15.67 -22.06
CA GLY A 779 -16.67 -16.54 -21.54
C GLY A 779 -16.27 -17.23 -20.23
N GLN A 780 -17.26 -17.73 -19.47
CA GLN A 780 -17.01 -18.65 -18.37
C GLN A 780 -16.55 -20.01 -18.91
N ARG A 781 -15.63 -20.65 -18.20
CA ARG A 781 -15.21 -22.02 -18.51
C ARG A 781 -16.27 -22.98 -18.00
N PHE A 782 -16.85 -23.76 -18.89
CA PHE A 782 -17.67 -24.92 -18.57
C PHE A 782 -16.80 -26.17 -18.66
N GLY A 783 -16.47 -26.77 -17.51
CA GLY A 783 -15.53 -27.86 -17.39
C GLY A 783 -16.19 -29.23 -17.36
N GLU A 784 -15.36 -30.25 -17.19
CA GLU A 784 -15.78 -31.66 -17.15
C GLU A 784 -16.76 -31.94 -16.00
N MET A 785 -16.53 -31.37 -14.81
CA MET A 785 -17.42 -31.57 -13.67
C MET A 785 -18.81 -30.97 -13.90
N GLU A 786 -18.90 -29.82 -14.56
CA GLU A 786 -20.19 -29.22 -14.91
C GLU A 786 -20.92 -30.00 -16.01
N VAL A 787 -20.18 -30.62 -16.95
CA VAL A 787 -20.74 -31.55 -17.94
C VAL A 787 -21.38 -32.74 -17.24
N TRP A 788 -20.67 -33.41 -16.32
CA TRP A 788 -21.21 -34.55 -15.56
C TRP A 788 -22.48 -34.18 -14.78
N ALA A 789 -22.54 -32.96 -14.25
CA ALA A 789 -23.73 -32.49 -13.56
C ALA A 789 -24.95 -32.47 -14.52
N LEU A 790 -24.81 -31.93 -15.74
CA LEU A 790 -25.89 -31.92 -16.72
C LEU A 790 -26.25 -33.31 -17.25
N GLU A 791 -25.26 -34.18 -17.43
CA GLU A 791 -25.48 -35.58 -17.80
C GLU A 791 -26.30 -36.32 -16.73
N ALA A 792 -26.01 -36.10 -15.45
CA ALA A 792 -26.75 -36.69 -14.35
C ALA A 792 -28.22 -36.25 -14.31
N TYR A 793 -28.52 -35.01 -14.73
CA TYR A 793 -29.90 -34.53 -14.89
C TYR A 793 -30.58 -35.02 -16.18
N GLY A 794 -29.85 -35.61 -17.13
CA GLY A 794 -30.35 -35.96 -18.45
C GLY A 794 -30.62 -34.74 -19.35
N ALA A 795 -29.98 -33.60 -19.07
CA ALA A 795 -30.19 -32.33 -19.77
C ALA A 795 -29.43 -32.26 -21.11
N ALA A 796 -29.67 -33.23 -22.00
CA ALA A 796 -28.89 -33.44 -23.22
C ALA A 796 -28.87 -32.22 -24.17
N TYR A 797 -30.01 -31.55 -24.37
CA TYR A 797 -30.09 -30.38 -25.25
C TYR A 797 -29.34 -29.16 -24.72
N ILE A 798 -29.40 -28.93 -23.40
CA ILE A 798 -28.65 -27.84 -22.75
C ILE A 798 -27.15 -28.09 -22.90
N LEU A 799 -26.73 -29.33 -22.64
CA LEU A 799 -25.34 -29.73 -22.80
C LEU A 799 -24.87 -29.58 -24.26
N GLN A 800 -25.68 -30.04 -25.22
CA GLN A 800 -25.38 -29.92 -26.65
C GLN A 800 -25.23 -28.45 -27.08
N GLU A 801 -26.12 -27.57 -26.63
CA GLU A 801 -26.05 -26.13 -26.92
C GLU A 801 -24.78 -25.50 -26.34
N LEU A 802 -24.43 -25.83 -25.10
CA LEU A 802 -23.23 -25.33 -24.41
C LEU A 802 -21.93 -25.77 -25.10
N LEU A 803 -21.87 -27.01 -25.58
CA LEU A 803 -20.67 -27.56 -26.23
C LEU A 803 -20.53 -27.16 -27.71
N THR A 804 -21.60 -26.68 -28.36
CA THR A 804 -21.60 -26.32 -29.79
C THR A 804 -21.84 -24.82 -29.99
N ALA A 805 -23.10 -24.41 -30.08
CA ALA A 805 -23.55 -23.09 -30.44
C ALA A 805 -23.05 -21.96 -29.53
N LYS A 806 -22.93 -22.22 -28.23
CA LYS A 806 -22.40 -21.25 -27.25
C LYS A 806 -20.88 -21.24 -27.16
N SER A 807 -20.21 -22.15 -27.86
CA SER A 807 -18.76 -22.35 -27.82
C SER A 807 -18.15 -22.11 -29.21
N ASP A 808 -17.85 -23.17 -29.95
CA ASP A 808 -16.95 -23.19 -31.10
C ASP A 808 -17.62 -23.59 -32.42
N ASP A 809 -18.94 -23.80 -32.45
CA ASP A 809 -19.67 -23.93 -33.72
C ASP A 809 -19.84 -22.55 -34.38
N VAL A 810 -18.94 -22.25 -35.33
CA VAL A 810 -18.88 -20.96 -36.02
C VAL A 810 -20.16 -20.64 -36.79
N TYR A 811 -20.79 -21.65 -37.39
CA TYR A 811 -21.98 -21.47 -38.19
C TYR A 811 -23.24 -21.51 -37.33
N GLY A 812 -23.32 -22.46 -36.40
CA GLY A 812 -24.43 -22.60 -35.47
C GLY A 812 -24.62 -21.36 -34.60
N ARG A 813 -23.54 -20.76 -34.09
CA ARG A 813 -23.63 -19.54 -33.26
C ARG A 813 -24.24 -18.34 -33.99
N ALA A 814 -23.90 -18.16 -35.27
CA ALA A 814 -24.42 -17.05 -36.08
C ALA A 814 -25.91 -17.26 -36.39
N LYS A 815 -26.29 -18.48 -36.76
CA LYS A 815 -27.69 -18.87 -36.99
C LYS A 815 -28.54 -18.72 -35.74
N ILE A 816 -28.05 -19.17 -34.60
CA ILE A 816 -28.79 -19.08 -33.34
C ILE A 816 -28.95 -17.63 -32.92
N TYR A 817 -27.93 -16.79 -33.10
CA TYR A 817 -28.08 -15.36 -32.86
C TYR A 817 -29.15 -14.73 -33.77
N GLU A 818 -29.12 -15.03 -35.07
CA GLU A 818 -30.12 -14.54 -36.02
C GLU A 818 -31.54 -15.03 -35.66
N ALA A 819 -31.69 -16.30 -35.29
CA ALA A 819 -32.96 -16.88 -34.87
C ALA A 819 -33.49 -16.21 -33.59
N ILE A 820 -32.63 -15.99 -32.58
CA ILE A 820 -33.01 -15.27 -31.35
C ILE A 820 -33.50 -13.86 -31.68
N VAL A 821 -32.81 -13.14 -32.57
CA VAL A 821 -33.21 -11.77 -32.98
C VAL A 821 -34.55 -11.78 -33.74
N LYS A 822 -34.81 -12.82 -34.53
CA LYS A 822 -36.08 -13.01 -35.25
C LYS A 822 -37.22 -13.56 -34.37
N GLY A 823 -36.90 -14.04 -33.16
CA GLY A 823 -37.86 -14.73 -32.29
C GLY A 823 -38.20 -16.15 -32.76
N GLU A 824 -37.34 -16.76 -33.57
CA GLU A 824 -37.48 -18.13 -34.09
C GLU A 824 -36.70 -19.12 -33.21
N ALA A 825 -37.21 -20.36 -33.10
CA ALA A 825 -36.47 -21.45 -32.49
C ALA A 825 -35.62 -22.15 -33.55
N ALA A 826 -34.30 -21.98 -33.53
CA ALA A 826 -33.38 -22.72 -34.39
C ALA A 826 -32.44 -23.58 -33.55
N ALA A 827 -32.43 -24.89 -33.80
CA ALA A 827 -31.59 -25.86 -33.11
C ALA A 827 -31.11 -26.96 -34.06
N GLU A 828 -30.32 -26.58 -35.07
CA GLU A 828 -29.48 -27.54 -35.81
C GLU A 828 -28.02 -27.31 -35.40
N PRO A 829 -27.52 -28.03 -34.39
CA PRO A 829 -26.13 -27.93 -33.98
C PRO A 829 -25.22 -28.55 -35.04
N GLY A 830 -24.14 -27.86 -35.37
CA GLY A 830 -23.08 -28.37 -36.20
C GLY A 830 -22.05 -29.20 -35.42
N VAL A 831 -20.94 -29.49 -36.09
CA VAL A 831 -19.77 -30.13 -35.46
C VAL A 831 -18.89 -29.05 -34.83
N PRO A 832 -18.48 -29.19 -33.56
CA PRO A 832 -17.51 -28.30 -32.91
C PRO A 832 -16.22 -28.12 -33.71
N GLU A 833 -15.71 -26.89 -33.80
CA GLU A 833 -14.46 -26.64 -34.50
C GLU A 833 -13.25 -27.29 -33.79
N SER A 834 -13.28 -27.40 -32.46
CA SER A 834 -12.25 -28.14 -31.72
C SER A 834 -12.12 -29.61 -32.16
N PHE A 835 -13.24 -30.24 -32.55
CA PHE A 835 -13.22 -31.60 -33.08
C PHE A 835 -12.64 -31.65 -34.49
N ASN A 836 -12.93 -30.65 -35.34
CA ASN A 836 -12.31 -30.53 -36.65
C ASN A 836 -10.79 -30.32 -36.54
N VAL A 837 -10.34 -29.46 -35.61
CA VAL A 837 -8.93 -29.23 -35.32
C VAL A 837 -8.26 -30.53 -34.90
N LEU A 838 -8.86 -31.31 -34.00
CA LEU A 838 -8.35 -32.62 -33.59
C LEU A 838 -8.19 -33.59 -34.77
N ILE A 839 -9.19 -33.68 -35.66
CA ILE A 839 -9.08 -34.52 -36.86
C ILE A 839 -7.89 -34.09 -37.71
N ARG A 840 -7.71 -32.77 -37.92
CA ARG A 840 -6.59 -32.24 -38.70
C ARG A 840 -5.24 -32.49 -38.02
N GLU A 841 -5.16 -32.39 -36.70
CA GLU A 841 -3.95 -32.72 -35.93
C GLU A 841 -3.60 -34.21 -36.06
N LEU A 842 -4.58 -35.11 -35.96
CA LEU A 842 -4.37 -36.55 -36.17
C LEU A 842 -3.95 -36.87 -37.61
N GLN A 843 -4.59 -36.25 -38.61
CA GLN A 843 -4.21 -36.38 -40.02
C GLN A 843 -2.79 -35.84 -40.28
N SER A 844 -2.38 -34.79 -39.58
CA SER A 844 -1.01 -34.24 -39.67
C SER A 844 0.05 -35.20 -39.13
N LEU A 845 -0.34 -36.11 -38.23
CA LEU A 845 0.48 -37.24 -37.76
C LEU A 845 0.45 -38.44 -38.74
N CYS A 846 -0.12 -38.26 -39.94
CA CYS A 846 -0.33 -39.29 -40.95
C CYS A 846 -1.27 -40.43 -40.51
N LEU A 847 -2.16 -40.17 -39.54
CA LEU A 847 -3.25 -41.09 -39.19
C LEU A 847 -4.44 -40.83 -40.11
N ASP A 848 -4.95 -41.88 -40.75
CA ASP A 848 -6.14 -41.79 -41.60
C ASP A 848 -7.41 -41.78 -40.72
N VAL A 849 -7.97 -40.57 -40.53
CA VAL A 849 -9.15 -40.33 -39.70
C VAL A 849 -10.21 -39.64 -40.55
N GLU A 850 -11.35 -40.31 -40.75
CA GLU A 850 -12.47 -39.81 -41.54
C GLU A 850 -13.81 -39.95 -40.80
N LEU A 851 -14.73 -38.99 -41.02
CA LEU A 851 -16.11 -39.06 -40.55
C LEU A 851 -16.94 -39.95 -41.50
N MET A 852 -17.20 -41.18 -41.09
CA MET A 852 -18.03 -42.10 -41.87
C MET A 852 -19.51 -41.69 -41.84
N LYS A 853 -20.10 -41.40 -43.01
CA LYS A 853 -21.53 -41.03 -43.14
C LYS A 853 -22.50 -42.21 -42.91
N LYS A 854 -22.02 -43.45 -43.00
CA LYS A 854 -22.74 -44.69 -42.68
C LYS A 854 -21.72 -45.70 -42.11
N PRO A 855 -22.12 -46.58 -41.17
CA PRO A 855 -21.28 -47.69 -40.79
C PRO A 855 -21.00 -48.53 -42.04
N ARG A 856 -19.71 -48.81 -42.30
CA ARG A 856 -19.30 -49.72 -43.37
C ARG A 856 -19.97 -51.08 -43.10
N GLU A 857 -20.73 -51.61 -44.06
CA GLU A 857 -21.09 -53.03 -44.01
C GLU A 857 -19.78 -53.82 -44.00
N LEU A 858 -19.67 -54.77 -43.07
CA LEU A 858 -18.46 -55.56 -42.75
C LEU A 858 -17.96 -56.47 -43.91
N MET A 859 -18.40 -56.27 -45.15
CA MET A 859 -18.22 -57.22 -46.24
C MET A 859 -16.89 -57.11 -47.00
N ASP A 860 -16.16 -56.00 -46.92
CA ASP A 860 -14.98 -55.80 -47.81
C ASP A 860 -13.62 -56.16 -47.20
N LEU A 861 -13.56 -56.63 -45.95
CA LEU A 861 -12.29 -57.12 -45.35
C LEU A 861 -11.98 -58.60 -45.66
N ALA A 862 -12.93 -59.33 -46.26
CA ALA A 862 -12.71 -60.74 -46.64
C ALA A 862 -12.00 -60.92 -48.00
N HIS A 863 -11.81 -59.86 -48.79
CA HIS A 863 -11.19 -59.95 -50.13
C HIS A 863 -9.75 -59.42 -50.22
N ALA A 864 -9.12 -59.09 -49.09
CA ALA A 864 -7.70 -58.69 -49.04
C ALA A 864 -6.78 -59.77 -48.41
N ALA A 865 -7.24 -61.02 -48.37
CA ALA A 865 -6.49 -62.18 -47.90
C ALA A 865 -6.66 -63.38 -48.85
N ASP A 866 -6.41 -63.17 -50.14
CA ASP A 866 -6.00 -64.19 -51.12
C ASP A 866 -5.00 -63.58 -52.10
#